data_AF-A0A8H3J1I4-F1
#
_entry.id   AF-A0A8H3J1I4-F1
#
_cell.length_a   1.000
_cell.length_b   1.000
_cell.length_c   1.000
_cell.angle_alpha   90.00
_cell.angle_beta   90.00
_cell.angle_gamma   90.00
#
_symmetry.space_group_name_H-M   'P 1'
#
loop_
_entity.id
_entity.type
_entity.pdbx_description
1 polymer ?
#
loop_
_entity_poly.entity_id
_entity_poly.type
_entity_poly.pdbx_seq_one_letter_code
_entity_poly.pdbx_strand_id
1 'polypeptide(L)'
;MWRHYLAAAARLMWMDSPRVALVVFLLLFLFLSPDSQAPSLSQQRDIDHSILEERQALDLLNTSSYGGLDARNNRWLNVTGLRQNDGYAWDLLPDVQERAKEQLQNICNAFEFTSIFKNTSLPLGKPKSVGDEQNTVDKILSTMKPFYDPAPLYQNVTGILRGQWTRSKIGEGLASPSLNLSALTPRIGYVSQNYNRNITGRSGGLRFHIHEGSGDHFKLGLDGDGLVRDVEATMTIKDESSSGDGWEMSLFGVHYPMQGGIVLATTSEKFAGIFALPHFTLSERSFSLAQSVLNQTLISAIEAQEAEISTVSNPWTSSPHNPSDALFPIPHCEFVVYLQQHPNEDTNIDFRKLEKELRFPTGASMPSAPTVSMSALIFSPDCGFVLESKGPPDFAPQEGLHLNGRKLESYMRLARRCIIAFAAVICAQVFLLIRQMKDASTPSTKSRVSFYTIAIMGLGDGFACMGFMFVSMMIDAAFLPLIATAFLSFLGVSFFGMKFLMDIWTVQAPERHERDRERQRRWDEIAPANIASVPPANTTPAAAGVVTAAGADNLLLPVTARRPADIGSTPTIIPSDQDVDAEIAETPENTATQPTAQTTTLNTARREMSALYSKFYFLLLGLVFLSLHATTWPIPLRSFYTNTICSTYLSFWLPQINRNITRNCRRALRWEFVIGQSILRLSPIVYLYTAPGNILFFSNDRNMAYIFIAWVWLQVWVLGSQEIIGPRFFVPKGWAPPAYDYHPILRGEDDEESGSTMPIGFTQATSSSPAHPTSPSVQPRTGSSQVRPNTIMYDCAICTENIHVPIVRKVGLGDGESQGSTSVALSTALFTRRAYMITPCKHVFHSGCLEGWMRYRLQCPICRENLPPL
;
A
#
# COMPACT_ATOMS: atom_id res chain seq x y z
N MET A 1 4.78 48.29 -3.31
CA MET A 1 4.18 47.90 -2.01
C MET A 1 3.90 46.40 -1.91
N TRP A 2 3.20 45.78 -2.87
CA TRP A 2 2.90 44.33 -2.88
C TRP A 2 4.11 43.37 -2.90
N ARG A 3 5.20 43.71 -3.61
CA ARG A 3 6.44 42.90 -3.64
C ARG A 3 7.14 42.78 -2.28
N HIS A 4 7.04 43.79 -1.41
CA HIS A 4 7.62 43.73 -0.07
C HIS A 4 6.77 42.92 0.91
N TYR A 5 5.44 42.92 0.74
CA TYR A 5 4.53 42.08 1.53
C TYR A 5 4.66 40.59 1.17
N LEU A 6 4.82 40.24 -0.11
CA LEU A 6 5.08 38.87 -0.53
C LEU A 6 6.44 38.34 -0.07
N ALA A 7 7.49 39.17 -0.12
CA ALA A 7 8.82 38.79 0.36
C ALA A 7 8.88 38.66 1.89
N ALA A 8 8.12 39.48 2.62
CA ALA A 8 8.00 39.37 4.08
C ALA A 8 7.16 38.16 4.50
N ALA A 9 6.06 37.87 3.81
CA ALA A 9 5.23 36.68 4.04
C ALA A 9 5.97 35.38 3.70
N ALA A 10 6.76 35.37 2.61
CA ALA A 10 7.59 34.22 2.25
C ALA A 10 8.71 33.96 3.27
N ARG A 11 9.31 35.01 3.84
CA ARG A 11 10.31 34.88 4.91
C ARG A 11 9.71 34.42 6.24
N LEU A 12 8.49 34.87 6.58
CA LEU A 12 7.76 34.41 7.78
C LEU A 12 7.26 32.96 7.64
N MET A 13 6.76 32.54 6.48
CA MET A 13 6.31 31.16 6.24
C MET A 13 7.46 30.13 6.22
N TRP A 14 8.67 30.53 5.85
CA TRP A 14 9.81 29.61 5.81
C TRP A 14 10.44 29.36 7.20
N MET A 15 10.19 30.25 8.17
CA MET A 15 10.83 30.21 9.49
C MET A 15 10.07 29.37 10.52
N ASP A 16 8.74 29.26 10.44
CA ASP A 16 7.95 28.63 11.51
C ASP A 16 7.49 27.18 11.23
N SER A 17 7.50 26.71 9.98
CA SER A 17 7.42 25.27 9.67
C SER A 17 7.53 25.00 8.16
N PRO A 18 8.64 24.41 7.66
CA PRO A 18 8.82 24.14 6.22
C PRO A 18 7.75 23.19 5.65
N ARG A 19 7.03 22.48 6.52
CA ARG A 19 5.90 21.59 6.17
C ARG A 19 4.64 22.35 5.76
N VAL A 20 4.35 23.50 6.39
CA VAL A 20 3.18 24.31 6.05
C VAL A 20 3.43 25.03 4.72
N ALA A 21 4.65 25.52 4.51
CA ALA A 21 5.05 26.09 3.23
C ALA A 21 4.93 25.06 2.09
N LEU A 22 5.35 23.82 2.31
CA LEU A 22 5.25 22.75 1.31
C LEU A 22 3.80 22.38 1.01
N VAL A 23 2.93 22.27 2.02
CA VAL A 23 1.49 22.00 1.84
C VAL A 23 0.79 23.16 1.13
N VAL A 24 1.10 24.40 1.48
CA VAL A 24 0.55 25.59 0.79
C VAL A 24 1.05 25.65 -0.65
N PHE A 25 2.30 25.30 -0.92
CA PHE A 25 2.85 25.26 -2.27
C PHE A 25 2.21 24.16 -3.12
N LEU A 26 1.93 22.99 -2.52
CA LEU A 26 1.26 21.86 -3.17
C LEU A 26 -0.21 22.16 -3.44
N LEU A 27 -0.90 22.84 -2.51
CA LEU A 27 -2.25 23.35 -2.70
C LEU A 27 -2.29 24.47 -3.74
N LEU A 28 -1.36 25.42 -3.70
CA LEU A 28 -1.24 26.46 -4.74
C LEU A 28 -1.03 25.79 -6.09
N PHE A 29 -0.12 24.82 -6.21
CA PHE A 29 0.14 24.09 -7.46
C PHE A 29 -1.11 23.35 -7.97
N LEU A 30 -1.92 22.77 -7.07
CA LEU A 30 -3.20 22.15 -7.41
C LEU A 30 -4.27 23.17 -7.85
N PHE A 31 -4.35 24.33 -7.18
CA PHE A 31 -5.33 25.38 -7.49
C PHE A 31 -4.92 26.31 -8.64
N LEU A 32 -3.62 26.38 -8.95
CA LEU A 32 -3.04 27.08 -10.11
C LEU A 32 -2.75 26.12 -11.25
N SER A 33 -3.10 24.83 -11.11
CA SER A 33 -3.17 23.93 -12.25
C SER A 33 -4.14 24.57 -13.24
N PRO A 34 -3.69 24.93 -14.45
CA PRO A 34 -4.51 25.70 -15.37
C PRO A 34 -5.75 24.88 -15.72
N ASP A 35 -6.94 25.42 -15.44
CA ASP A 35 -8.18 24.95 -16.07
C ASP A 35 -8.01 25.06 -17.59
N SER A 36 -8.60 24.12 -18.33
CA SER A 36 -8.57 24.06 -19.79
C SER A 36 -8.99 25.42 -20.37
N GLN A 37 -8.02 26.19 -20.86
CA GLN A 37 -8.28 27.46 -21.53
C GLN A 37 -8.96 27.18 -22.87
N ALA A 38 -9.83 28.09 -23.29
CA ALA A 38 -10.38 28.07 -24.65
C ALA A 38 -9.21 28.06 -25.66
N PRO A 39 -9.31 27.26 -26.74
CA PRO A 39 -8.24 27.13 -27.71
C PRO A 39 -7.87 28.49 -28.29
N SER A 40 -6.56 28.75 -28.41
CA SER A 40 -6.06 29.97 -29.05
C SER A 40 -6.43 30.02 -30.53
N LEU A 41 -6.48 31.21 -31.15
CA LEU A 41 -6.77 31.35 -32.60
C LEU A 41 -5.81 30.54 -33.50
N SER A 42 -4.56 30.34 -33.09
CA SER A 42 -3.61 29.47 -33.80
C SER A 42 -4.00 28.00 -33.68
N GLN A 43 -4.38 27.56 -32.48
CA GLN A 43 -4.81 26.19 -32.23
C GLN A 43 -6.10 25.86 -32.99
N GLN A 44 -7.04 26.81 -33.11
CA GLN A 44 -8.23 26.62 -33.91
C GLN A 44 -7.91 26.45 -35.40
N ARG A 45 -6.95 27.21 -35.94
CA ARG A 45 -6.49 27.05 -37.32
C ARG A 45 -5.82 25.69 -37.56
N ASP A 46 -5.07 25.20 -36.59
CA ASP A 46 -4.43 23.88 -36.68
C ASP A 46 -5.48 22.76 -36.67
N ILE A 47 -6.52 22.88 -35.84
CA ILE A 47 -7.68 21.97 -35.81
C ILE A 47 -8.41 21.98 -37.17
N ASP A 48 -8.74 23.16 -37.71
CA ASP A 48 -9.41 23.29 -39.01
C ASP A 48 -8.59 22.63 -40.14
N HIS A 49 -7.26 22.75 -40.10
CA HIS A 49 -6.37 22.08 -41.04
C HIS A 49 -6.35 20.56 -40.88
N SER A 50 -6.34 20.05 -39.64
CA SER A 50 -6.44 18.59 -39.37
C SER A 50 -7.72 18.02 -39.95
N ILE A 51 -8.86 18.69 -39.70
CA ILE A 51 -10.17 18.29 -40.22
C ILE A 51 -10.18 18.24 -41.76
N LEU A 52 -9.53 19.21 -42.42
CA LEU A 52 -9.42 19.21 -43.88
C LEU A 52 -8.61 18.03 -44.42
N GLU A 53 -7.51 17.67 -43.76
CA GLU A 53 -6.70 16.50 -44.12
C GLU A 53 -7.45 15.18 -43.87
N GLU A 54 -8.21 15.09 -42.79
CA GLU A 54 -9.08 13.96 -42.47
C GLU A 54 -10.19 13.78 -43.52
N ARG A 55 -10.84 14.87 -43.95
CA ARG A 55 -11.81 14.86 -45.05
C ARG A 55 -11.18 14.39 -46.37
N GLN A 56 -9.97 14.85 -46.68
CA GLN A 56 -9.25 14.40 -47.88
C GLN A 56 -8.91 12.91 -47.81
N ALA A 57 -8.49 12.40 -46.65
CA ALA A 57 -8.20 10.99 -46.44
C ALA A 57 -9.48 10.13 -46.57
N LEU A 58 -10.62 10.63 -46.09
CA LEU A 58 -11.93 10.00 -46.24
C LEU A 58 -12.38 9.93 -47.72
N ASP A 59 -12.19 11.00 -48.48
CA ASP A 59 -12.48 11.01 -49.93
C ASP A 59 -11.63 9.99 -50.68
N LEU A 60 -10.36 9.84 -50.28
CA LEU A 60 -9.48 8.82 -50.85
C LEU A 60 -9.95 7.41 -50.46
N LEU A 61 -10.38 7.19 -49.22
CA LEU A 61 -10.94 5.92 -48.80
C LEU A 61 -12.13 5.52 -49.69
N ASN A 62 -13.03 6.46 -50.01
CA ASN A 62 -14.20 6.21 -50.85
C ASN A 62 -13.89 5.93 -52.32
N THR A 63 -12.77 6.44 -52.83
CA THR A 63 -12.34 6.24 -54.24
C THR A 63 -11.39 5.05 -54.42
N SER A 64 -10.81 4.55 -53.33
CA SER A 64 -9.85 3.46 -53.33
C SER A 64 -10.49 2.08 -53.54
N SER A 65 -9.69 1.14 -54.04
CA SER A 65 -10.08 -0.27 -54.23
C SER A 65 -9.04 -1.23 -53.64
N TYR A 66 -9.44 -2.49 -53.45
CA TYR A 66 -8.57 -3.53 -52.93
C TYR A 66 -7.32 -3.71 -53.80
N GLY A 67 -6.15 -3.81 -53.17
CA GLY A 67 -4.86 -3.88 -53.88
C GLY A 67 -4.37 -2.55 -54.48
N GLY A 68 -4.98 -1.42 -54.10
CA GLY A 68 -4.50 -0.08 -54.47
C GLY A 68 -3.17 0.34 -53.81
N LEU A 69 -2.79 -0.31 -52.71
CA LEU A 69 -1.50 -0.14 -52.03
C LEU A 69 -0.65 -1.40 -52.25
N ASP A 70 0.42 -1.26 -53.04
CA ASP A 70 1.38 -2.34 -53.29
C ASP A 70 2.75 -1.74 -53.67
N ALA A 71 3.62 -1.63 -52.66
CA ALA A 71 4.94 -1.04 -52.80
C ALA A 71 5.82 -1.78 -53.81
N ARG A 72 5.73 -3.13 -53.88
CA ARG A 72 6.51 -3.96 -54.80
C ARG A 72 6.18 -3.69 -56.27
N ASN A 73 4.90 -3.36 -56.53
CA ASN A 73 4.39 -3.04 -57.87
C ASN A 73 4.27 -1.52 -58.12
N ASN A 74 4.92 -0.67 -57.31
CA ASN A 74 4.88 0.79 -57.40
C ASN A 74 3.46 1.40 -57.35
N ARG A 75 2.53 0.77 -56.61
CA ARG A 75 1.19 1.32 -56.36
C ARG A 75 1.13 1.95 -54.97
N TRP A 76 0.79 3.22 -54.93
CA TRP A 76 0.83 4.04 -53.72
C TRP A 76 -0.46 4.83 -53.55
N LEU A 77 -0.77 5.22 -52.32
CA LEU A 77 -1.94 6.03 -52.01
C LEU A 77 -1.51 7.47 -51.72
N ASN A 78 -2.30 8.43 -52.18
CA ASN A 78 -2.01 9.84 -51.94
C ASN A 78 -2.48 10.31 -50.55
N VAL A 79 -2.02 9.63 -49.50
CA VAL A 79 -2.29 9.96 -48.09
C VAL A 79 -0.99 9.93 -47.31
N THR A 80 -0.87 10.78 -46.30
CA THR A 80 0.30 10.86 -45.42
C THR A 80 0.67 9.48 -44.83
N GLY A 81 1.94 9.09 -45.02
CA GLY A 81 2.49 7.83 -44.55
C GLY A 81 2.41 6.68 -45.56
N LEU A 82 1.76 6.89 -46.71
CA LEU A 82 1.49 5.88 -47.74
C LEU A 82 1.94 6.33 -49.15
N ARG A 83 2.64 7.46 -49.26
CA ARG A 83 3.22 7.91 -50.53
C ARG A 83 4.58 7.27 -50.74
N GLN A 84 4.98 7.14 -52.00
CA GLN A 84 6.28 6.57 -52.38
C GLN A 84 7.48 7.28 -51.71
N ASN A 85 7.39 8.61 -51.56
CA ASN A 85 8.49 9.43 -51.04
C ASN A 85 8.53 9.50 -49.50
N ASP A 86 7.56 8.88 -48.82
CA ASP A 86 7.45 8.99 -47.37
C ASP A 86 8.50 8.11 -46.66
N GLY A 87 9.02 7.06 -47.31
CA GLY A 87 10.15 6.27 -46.82
C GLY A 87 9.80 5.17 -45.82
N TYR A 88 8.55 4.74 -45.75
CA TYR A 88 8.07 3.62 -44.93
C TYR A 88 8.42 2.26 -45.57
N ALA A 89 8.62 1.21 -44.77
CA ALA A 89 8.93 -0.16 -45.20
C ALA A 89 7.68 -0.94 -45.65
N TRP A 90 6.88 -0.38 -46.56
CA TRP A 90 5.69 -1.04 -47.10
C TRP A 90 6.00 -2.30 -47.94
N ASP A 91 7.25 -2.52 -48.31
CA ASP A 91 7.72 -3.74 -48.99
C ASP A 91 7.51 -5.03 -48.17
N LEU A 92 7.39 -4.90 -46.85
CA LEU A 92 7.11 -6.00 -45.92
C LEU A 92 5.61 -6.34 -45.82
N LEU A 93 4.72 -5.45 -46.25
CA LEU A 93 3.27 -5.64 -46.09
C LEU A 93 2.76 -6.94 -46.76
N PRO A 94 3.17 -7.30 -48.00
CA PRO A 94 2.72 -8.55 -48.61
C PRO A 94 3.12 -9.79 -47.82
N ASP A 95 4.35 -9.84 -47.27
CA ASP A 95 4.84 -10.98 -46.49
C ASP A 95 4.11 -11.08 -45.14
N VAL A 96 3.79 -9.93 -44.52
CA VAL A 96 2.98 -9.86 -43.29
C VAL A 96 1.55 -10.33 -43.57
N GLN A 97 0.94 -9.92 -44.69
CA GLN A 97 -0.40 -10.37 -45.08
C GLN A 97 -0.44 -11.86 -45.40
N GLU A 98 0.57 -12.40 -46.07
CA GLU A 98 0.71 -13.84 -46.32
C GLU A 98 0.81 -14.61 -45.00
N ARG A 99 1.65 -14.15 -44.07
CA ARG A 99 1.77 -14.74 -42.73
C ARG A 99 0.46 -14.69 -41.93
N ALA A 100 -0.28 -13.59 -42.01
CA ALA A 100 -1.60 -13.48 -41.37
C ALA A 100 -2.63 -14.46 -42.00
N LYS A 101 -2.58 -14.65 -43.33
CA LYS A 101 -3.40 -15.65 -44.04
C LYS A 101 -3.04 -17.08 -43.61
N GLU A 102 -1.75 -17.40 -43.46
CA GLU A 102 -1.31 -18.69 -42.94
C GLU A 102 -1.84 -18.96 -41.52
N GLN A 103 -1.75 -17.97 -40.62
CA GLN A 103 -2.27 -18.09 -39.26
C GLN A 103 -3.78 -18.36 -39.25
N LEU A 104 -4.55 -17.62 -40.07
CA LEU A 104 -5.98 -17.85 -40.24
C LEU A 104 -6.26 -19.27 -40.79
N GLN A 105 -5.55 -19.69 -41.83
CA GLN A 105 -5.74 -21.00 -42.46
C GLN A 105 -5.43 -22.15 -41.50
N ASN A 106 -4.36 -22.04 -40.71
CA ASN A 106 -4.00 -23.03 -39.71
C ASN A 106 -5.11 -23.22 -38.67
N ILE A 107 -5.77 -22.14 -38.26
CA ILE A 107 -6.89 -22.17 -37.31
C ILE A 107 -8.13 -22.80 -37.95
N CYS A 108 -8.46 -22.42 -39.18
CA CYS A 108 -9.58 -23.02 -39.91
C CYS A 108 -9.38 -24.53 -40.14
N ASN A 109 -8.18 -24.94 -40.57
CA ASN A 109 -7.84 -26.34 -40.80
C ASN A 109 -7.91 -27.17 -39.50
N ALA A 110 -7.41 -26.62 -38.39
CA ALA A 110 -7.51 -27.26 -37.08
C ALA A 110 -8.97 -27.46 -36.65
N PHE A 111 -9.84 -26.50 -36.96
CA PHE A 111 -11.27 -26.60 -36.68
C PHE A 111 -11.98 -27.64 -37.55
N GLU A 112 -11.74 -27.64 -38.87
CA GLU A 112 -12.28 -28.67 -39.78
C GLU A 112 -11.80 -30.08 -39.40
N PHE A 113 -10.52 -30.23 -39.04
CA PHE A 113 -9.99 -31.50 -38.56
C PHE A 113 -10.73 -31.99 -37.30
N THR A 114 -11.06 -31.07 -36.37
CA THR A 114 -11.77 -31.40 -35.13
C THR A 114 -13.25 -31.72 -35.38
N SER A 115 -13.92 -31.04 -36.30
CA SER A 115 -15.33 -31.28 -36.64
C SER A 115 -15.53 -32.59 -37.43
N ILE A 116 -14.60 -32.93 -38.34
CA ILE A 116 -14.61 -34.18 -39.10
C ILE A 116 -14.38 -35.39 -38.18
N PHE A 117 -13.47 -35.31 -37.22
CA PHE A 117 -13.23 -36.41 -36.27
C PHE A 117 -14.34 -36.60 -35.23
N LYS A 118 -15.12 -35.55 -34.92
CA LYS A 118 -16.33 -35.70 -34.10
C LYS A 118 -17.45 -36.45 -34.84
N ASN A 119 -17.48 -36.36 -36.18
CA ASN A 119 -18.59 -36.87 -36.99
C ASN A 119 -18.26 -38.14 -37.81
N THR A 120 -17.00 -38.56 -37.88
CA THR A 120 -16.63 -39.74 -38.68
C THR A 120 -15.52 -40.57 -38.04
N SER A 121 -15.85 -41.81 -37.67
CA SER A 121 -14.90 -42.86 -37.32
C SER A 121 -14.35 -43.53 -38.60
N LEU A 122 -13.38 -42.93 -39.29
CA LEU A 122 -12.58 -43.63 -40.32
C LEU A 122 -11.20 -42.97 -40.52
N PRO A 123 -10.12 -43.74 -40.79
CA PRO A 123 -8.75 -43.23 -40.81
C PRO A 123 -8.41 -42.49 -42.12
N LEU A 124 -7.79 -41.31 -42.01
CA LEU A 124 -7.42 -40.49 -43.17
C LEU A 124 -6.01 -40.79 -43.68
N GLY A 125 -5.91 -41.12 -44.96
CA GLY A 125 -4.67 -41.08 -45.74
C GLY A 125 -4.24 -39.65 -46.07
N LYS A 126 -2.93 -39.42 -46.19
CA LYS A 126 -2.30 -38.13 -46.46
C LYS A 126 -2.65 -37.58 -47.86
N PRO A 127 -2.94 -36.27 -48.03
CA PRO A 127 -3.02 -35.66 -49.35
C PRO A 127 -1.63 -35.36 -49.93
N LYS A 128 -1.51 -35.44 -51.26
CA LYS A 128 -0.31 -35.20 -52.07
C LYS A 128 -0.35 -33.81 -52.73
N SER A 129 0.85 -33.23 -52.84
CA SER A 129 1.35 -32.17 -53.74
C SER A 129 0.94 -30.71 -53.53
N VAL A 130 1.97 -29.85 -53.63
CA VAL A 130 2.16 -28.46 -53.15
C VAL A 130 2.07 -27.47 -54.33
N GLY A 131 1.06 -27.57 -55.19
CA GLY A 131 1.01 -26.82 -56.46
C GLY A 131 -0.20 -25.90 -56.68
N ASP A 132 -1.30 -26.12 -55.96
CA ASP A 132 -2.59 -25.44 -56.20
C ASP A 132 -3.01 -24.47 -55.07
N GLU A 133 -2.16 -24.27 -54.05
CA GLU A 133 -2.56 -23.66 -52.77
C GLU A 133 -3.06 -22.21 -52.87
N GLN A 134 -2.46 -21.35 -53.69
CA GLN A 134 -2.85 -19.93 -53.78
C GLN A 134 -4.24 -19.72 -54.44
N ASN A 135 -4.60 -20.51 -55.45
CA ASN A 135 -5.94 -20.47 -56.05
C ASN A 135 -7.00 -21.10 -55.14
N THR A 136 -6.63 -21.98 -54.21
CA THR A 136 -7.54 -22.49 -53.17
C THR A 136 -7.79 -21.48 -52.06
N VAL A 137 -6.85 -20.61 -51.69
CA VAL A 137 -7.04 -19.64 -50.58
C VAL A 137 -8.09 -18.59 -50.94
N ASP A 138 -7.98 -17.95 -52.09
CA ASP A 138 -8.97 -16.97 -52.55
C ASP A 138 -10.33 -17.64 -52.81
N LYS A 139 -10.32 -18.92 -53.22
CA LYS A 139 -11.54 -19.72 -53.39
C LYS A 139 -12.13 -20.17 -52.05
N ILE A 140 -11.35 -20.46 -51.02
CA ILE A 140 -11.86 -20.78 -49.67
C ILE A 140 -12.45 -19.51 -49.04
N LEU A 141 -11.77 -18.36 -49.13
CA LEU A 141 -12.28 -17.08 -48.63
C LEU A 141 -13.53 -16.58 -49.38
N SER A 142 -13.61 -16.80 -50.70
CA SER A 142 -14.77 -16.40 -51.52
C SER A 142 -15.91 -17.42 -51.53
N THR A 143 -15.62 -18.72 -51.33
CA THR A 143 -16.58 -19.84 -51.36
C THR A 143 -16.96 -20.31 -49.95
N MET A 144 -16.60 -19.59 -48.90
CA MET A 144 -17.28 -19.71 -47.60
C MET A 144 -18.74 -19.30 -47.78
N LYS A 145 -19.56 -20.24 -48.27
CA LYS A 145 -21.00 -20.27 -48.00
C LYS A 145 -21.19 -20.06 -46.50
N PRO A 146 -22.26 -19.37 -46.07
CA PRO A 146 -22.51 -19.16 -44.65
C PRO A 146 -22.47 -20.53 -43.98
N PHE A 147 -21.45 -20.77 -43.17
CA PHE A 147 -21.38 -21.93 -42.29
C PHE A 147 -22.69 -21.89 -41.50
N TYR A 148 -23.57 -22.86 -41.76
CA TYR A 148 -24.89 -22.92 -41.12
C TYR A 148 -24.78 -23.11 -39.60
N ASP A 149 -23.58 -23.48 -39.11
CA ASP A 149 -23.23 -23.43 -37.70
C ASP A 149 -22.14 -22.37 -37.47
N PRO A 150 -22.39 -21.31 -36.68
CA PRO A 150 -21.39 -20.31 -36.37
C PRO A 150 -20.21 -21.00 -35.65
N ALA A 151 -18.98 -20.73 -36.09
CA ALA A 151 -17.79 -21.17 -35.37
C ALA A 151 -17.90 -20.78 -33.88
N PRO A 152 -17.39 -21.60 -32.94
CA PRO A 152 -17.49 -21.36 -31.49
C PRO A 152 -16.54 -20.22 -31.07
N LEU A 153 -16.87 -19.02 -31.54
CA LEU A 153 -16.15 -17.77 -31.35
C LEU A 153 -17.04 -16.81 -30.56
N TYR A 154 -16.39 -15.96 -29.79
CA TYR A 154 -17.07 -14.82 -29.18
C TYR A 154 -17.38 -13.79 -30.27
N GLN A 155 -18.63 -13.36 -30.35
CA GLN A 155 -19.01 -12.29 -31.27
C GLN A 155 -18.59 -10.93 -30.74
N ASN A 156 -18.49 -10.76 -29.42
CA ASN A 156 -17.97 -9.56 -28.79
C ASN A 156 -16.68 -9.88 -28.05
N VAL A 157 -15.59 -9.30 -28.53
CA VAL A 157 -14.22 -9.57 -28.04
C VAL A 157 -13.78 -8.63 -26.92
N THR A 158 -14.67 -7.78 -26.41
CA THR A 158 -14.38 -6.81 -25.35
C THR A 158 -13.81 -7.51 -24.12
N GLY A 159 -12.58 -7.16 -23.75
CA GLY A 159 -11.85 -7.88 -22.72
C GLY A 159 -10.37 -7.55 -22.69
N ILE A 160 -9.65 -8.31 -21.85
CA ILE A 160 -8.22 -8.07 -21.59
C ILE A 160 -7.46 -9.34 -21.98
N LEU A 161 -6.59 -9.22 -22.98
CA LEU A 161 -5.75 -10.30 -23.49
C LEU A 161 -4.29 -10.10 -23.08
N ARG A 162 -3.59 -11.19 -22.80
CA ARG A 162 -2.20 -11.19 -22.33
C ARG A 162 -1.42 -12.33 -22.95
N GLY A 163 -0.19 -12.07 -23.33
CA GLY A 163 0.75 -13.12 -23.66
C GLY A 163 2.15 -12.58 -23.81
N GLN A 164 2.98 -13.36 -24.46
CA GLN A 164 4.34 -12.96 -24.81
C GLN A 164 4.44 -12.76 -26.32
N TRP A 165 5.28 -11.82 -26.72
CA TRP A 165 5.64 -11.63 -28.12
C TRP A 165 7.08 -12.10 -28.37
N THR A 166 7.34 -12.47 -29.61
CA THR A 166 8.68 -12.76 -30.15
C THR A 166 8.86 -11.96 -31.43
N ARG A 167 10.09 -11.56 -31.72
CA ARG A 167 10.40 -10.94 -33.02
C ARG A 167 10.26 -11.99 -34.12
N SER A 168 9.55 -11.66 -35.20
CA SER A 168 9.42 -12.53 -36.35
C SER A 168 10.73 -12.56 -37.15
N LYS A 169 10.90 -13.61 -37.96
CA LYS A 169 11.97 -13.69 -38.96
C LYS A 169 11.71 -12.76 -40.15
N ILE A 170 10.46 -12.33 -40.33
CA ILE A 170 10.05 -11.37 -41.35
C ILE A 170 10.67 -10.00 -41.01
N GLY A 171 11.50 -9.48 -41.92
CA GLY A 171 12.24 -8.24 -41.71
C GLY A 171 13.54 -8.38 -40.90
N GLU A 172 14.01 -9.59 -40.61
CA GLU A 172 15.30 -9.81 -39.96
C GLU A 172 16.46 -9.40 -40.90
N GLY A 173 17.27 -8.42 -40.49
CA GLY A 173 18.38 -7.89 -41.28
C GLY A 173 18.05 -6.70 -42.18
N LEU A 174 16.80 -6.23 -42.19
CA LEU A 174 16.43 -4.99 -42.87
C LEU A 174 16.92 -3.78 -42.05
N ALA A 175 17.53 -2.79 -42.70
CA ALA A 175 17.86 -1.53 -42.05
C ALA A 175 16.58 -0.78 -41.68
N SER A 176 16.53 -0.19 -40.49
CA SER A 176 15.38 0.62 -40.08
C SER A 176 15.16 1.78 -41.06
N PRO A 177 13.91 2.05 -41.47
CA PRO A 177 13.60 3.14 -42.40
C PRO A 177 14.02 4.49 -41.83
N SER A 178 14.56 5.38 -42.68
CA SER A 178 14.89 6.75 -42.31
C SER A 178 13.84 7.71 -42.89
N LEU A 179 12.91 8.19 -42.05
CA LEU A 179 11.85 9.10 -42.50
C LEU A 179 12.28 10.56 -42.37
N ASN A 180 11.94 11.37 -43.36
CA ASN A 180 12.14 12.82 -43.30
C ASN A 180 10.95 13.49 -42.59
N LEU A 181 10.96 13.50 -41.26
CA LEU A 181 9.88 14.03 -40.43
C LEU A 181 9.54 15.51 -40.74
N SER A 182 10.54 16.33 -41.07
CA SER A 182 10.31 17.74 -41.43
C SER A 182 9.56 17.90 -42.76
N ALA A 183 9.67 16.94 -43.67
CA ALA A 183 8.91 16.93 -44.92
C ALA A 183 7.51 16.31 -44.75
N LEU A 184 7.38 15.29 -43.87
CA LEU A 184 6.12 14.60 -43.60
C LEU A 184 5.13 15.45 -42.80
N THR A 185 5.60 16.09 -41.72
CA THR A 185 4.78 16.88 -40.81
C THR A 185 5.44 18.24 -40.56
N PRO A 186 5.38 19.18 -41.52
CA PRO A 186 6.06 20.47 -41.41
C PRO A 186 5.52 21.37 -40.29
N ARG A 187 4.31 21.09 -39.79
CA ARG A 187 3.68 21.82 -38.68
C ARG A 187 4.20 21.40 -37.31
N ILE A 188 4.77 20.19 -37.18
CA ILE A 188 5.24 19.67 -35.90
C ILE A 188 6.76 19.81 -35.78
N GLY A 189 7.20 20.60 -34.81
CA GLY A 189 8.60 20.68 -34.41
C GLY A 189 8.95 19.56 -33.43
N TYR A 190 9.35 18.38 -33.93
CA TYR A 190 9.81 17.29 -33.06
C TYR A 190 11.05 17.69 -32.27
N VAL A 191 11.02 17.46 -30.96
CA VAL A 191 12.10 17.86 -30.03
C VAL A 191 13.29 16.89 -30.08
N SER A 192 13.06 15.66 -30.53
CA SER A 192 14.04 14.58 -30.59
C SER A 192 13.96 13.83 -31.91
N GLN A 193 15.09 13.28 -32.36
CA GLN A 193 15.16 12.38 -33.51
C GLN A 193 14.98 10.90 -33.11
N ASN A 194 15.04 10.59 -31.81
CA ASN A 194 14.85 9.22 -31.33
C ASN A 194 13.38 8.86 -31.30
N TYR A 195 13.05 7.72 -31.90
CA TYR A 195 11.68 7.22 -31.94
C TYR A 195 11.31 6.56 -30.62
N ASN A 196 10.24 7.04 -30.00
CA ASN A 196 9.54 6.33 -28.94
C ASN A 196 8.85 5.09 -29.51
N ARG A 197 8.51 4.12 -28.66
CA ARG A 197 7.89 2.84 -29.08
C ARG A 197 8.74 1.99 -30.02
N ASN A 198 10.04 2.28 -30.16
CA ASN A 198 10.96 1.43 -30.90
C ASN A 198 11.32 0.19 -30.08
N ILE A 199 11.11 -1.00 -30.65
CA ILE A 199 11.27 -2.28 -29.97
C ILE A 199 12.55 -2.95 -30.46
N THR A 200 13.50 -3.12 -29.54
CA THR A 200 14.84 -3.63 -29.87
C THR A 200 15.09 -5.04 -29.34
N GLY A 201 14.39 -5.45 -28.28
CA GLY A 201 14.52 -6.80 -27.74
C GLY A 201 13.97 -7.89 -28.65
N ARG A 202 14.29 -9.14 -28.27
CA ARG A 202 13.89 -10.35 -29.02
C ARG A 202 12.54 -10.89 -28.57
N SER A 203 12.18 -10.65 -27.31
CA SER A 203 10.90 -11.09 -26.76
C SER A 203 10.47 -10.18 -25.62
N GLY A 204 9.18 -10.23 -25.30
CA GLY A 204 8.66 -9.42 -24.20
C GLY A 204 7.20 -9.71 -23.90
N GLY A 205 6.60 -8.86 -23.06
CA GLY A 205 5.20 -8.96 -22.67
C GLY A 205 4.29 -8.18 -23.60
N LEU A 206 3.13 -8.74 -23.94
CA LEU A 206 2.11 -8.10 -24.75
C LEU A 206 0.77 -8.13 -24.02
N ARG A 207 0.07 -6.99 -24.02
CA ARG A 207 -1.26 -6.86 -23.44
C ARG A 207 -2.15 -6.06 -24.38
N PHE A 208 -3.40 -6.49 -24.53
CA PHE A 208 -4.44 -5.73 -25.21
C PHE A 208 -5.63 -5.54 -24.28
N HIS A 209 -6.16 -4.32 -24.27
CA HIS A 209 -7.45 -3.98 -23.73
C HIS A 209 -8.34 -3.64 -24.92
N ILE A 210 -9.26 -4.54 -25.26
CA ILE A 210 -10.12 -4.41 -26.45
C ILE A 210 -11.50 -3.93 -26.00
N HIS A 211 -12.02 -2.93 -26.71
CA HIS A 211 -13.32 -2.32 -26.53
C HIS A 211 -14.06 -2.29 -27.87
N GLU A 212 -15.16 -3.03 -27.96
CA GLU A 212 -15.97 -3.13 -29.18
C GLU A 212 -17.27 -2.33 -29.02
N GLY A 213 -17.55 -1.41 -29.94
CA GLY A 213 -18.80 -0.64 -30.03
C GLY A 213 -19.16 0.20 -28.80
N SER A 214 -18.17 0.73 -28.07
CA SER A 214 -18.38 1.45 -26.80
C SER A 214 -17.43 2.64 -26.59
N GLY A 215 -16.99 3.31 -27.67
CA GLY A 215 -16.36 4.64 -27.56
C GLY A 215 -17.42 5.74 -27.51
N ASP A 216 -17.21 6.79 -26.73
CA ASP A 216 -18.14 7.95 -26.63
C ASP A 216 -18.37 8.64 -27.98
N HIS A 217 -17.39 8.55 -28.88
CA HIS A 217 -17.42 9.12 -30.24
C HIS A 217 -17.99 8.19 -31.31
N PHE A 218 -18.33 6.93 -30.98
CA PHE A 218 -18.73 5.90 -31.95
C PHE A 218 -20.10 5.26 -31.64
N LYS A 219 -20.99 6.04 -31.01
CA LYS A 219 -22.33 5.61 -30.53
C LYS A 219 -23.40 5.49 -31.62
N LEU A 220 -23.06 5.08 -32.84
CA LEU A 220 -24.06 4.74 -33.86
C LEU A 220 -24.20 3.22 -33.93
N GLY A 221 -25.18 2.73 -33.16
CA GLY A 221 -25.65 1.36 -33.23
C GLY A 221 -26.12 1.04 -34.64
N LEU A 222 -25.35 0.23 -35.35
CA LEU A 222 -25.80 -0.44 -36.55
C LEU A 222 -26.31 -1.82 -36.16
N ASP A 223 -27.64 -1.94 -36.11
CA ASP A 223 -28.42 -3.17 -36.35
C ASP A 223 -28.29 -3.63 -37.83
N GLY A 224 -27.10 -3.47 -38.43
CA GLY A 224 -26.79 -3.88 -39.80
C GLY A 224 -26.08 -5.23 -39.82
N ASP A 225 -26.84 -6.32 -39.93
CA ASP A 225 -26.43 -7.72 -40.18
C ASP A 225 -25.30 -8.35 -39.31
N GLY A 226 -24.67 -7.62 -38.38
CA GLY A 226 -23.63 -8.13 -37.49
C GLY A 226 -22.37 -8.65 -38.19
N LEU A 227 -22.13 -8.24 -39.45
CA LEU A 227 -21.05 -8.77 -40.29
C LEU A 227 -19.67 -8.20 -39.95
N VAL A 228 -19.59 -6.92 -39.56
CA VAL A 228 -18.37 -6.21 -39.14
C VAL A 228 -18.70 -5.20 -38.05
N ARG A 229 -17.80 -5.00 -37.09
CA ARG A 229 -17.94 -4.01 -36.00
C ARG A 229 -16.70 -3.15 -35.86
N ASP A 230 -16.88 -1.95 -35.33
CA ASP A 230 -15.81 -1.04 -34.92
C ASP A 230 -15.15 -1.51 -33.61
N VAL A 231 -13.83 -1.39 -33.54
CA VAL A 231 -13.05 -1.77 -32.37
C VAL A 231 -11.98 -0.73 -32.07
N GLU A 232 -11.91 -0.37 -30.80
CA GLU A 232 -10.80 0.35 -30.20
C GLU A 232 -10.00 -0.64 -29.32
N ALA A 233 -8.68 -0.57 -29.38
CA ALA A 233 -7.83 -1.38 -28.52
C ALA A 233 -6.66 -0.58 -27.98
N THR A 234 -6.44 -0.65 -26.67
CA THR A 234 -5.20 -0.17 -26.05
C THR A 234 -4.21 -1.31 -26.01
N MET A 235 -3.09 -1.16 -26.70
CA MET A 235 -1.98 -2.10 -26.71
C MET A 235 -0.91 -1.63 -25.72
N THR A 236 -0.39 -2.54 -24.92
CA THR A 236 0.81 -2.32 -24.10
C THR A 236 1.89 -3.31 -24.53
N ILE A 237 3.00 -2.79 -25.07
CA ILE A 237 4.16 -3.61 -25.43
C ILE A 237 5.30 -3.36 -24.45
N LYS A 238 5.73 -4.43 -23.79
CA LYS A 238 6.85 -4.40 -22.87
C LYS A 238 8.05 -5.09 -23.49
N ASP A 239 9.11 -4.33 -23.68
CA ASP A 239 10.44 -4.80 -24.11
C ASP A 239 11.35 -5.03 -22.88
N GLU A 240 12.41 -5.84 -23.04
CA GLU A 240 13.48 -6.00 -22.05
C GLU A 240 14.15 -4.65 -21.72
N SER A 241 14.24 -3.77 -22.72
CA SER A 241 14.81 -2.43 -22.59
C SER A 241 13.84 -1.39 -21.99
N SER A 242 12.56 -1.73 -21.82
CA SER A 242 11.53 -0.76 -21.43
C SER A 242 11.63 -0.37 -19.94
N SER A 243 11.80 0.92 -19.67
CA SER A 243 11.69 1.48 -18.31
C SER A 243 10.22 1.64 -17.92
N GLY A 244 9.63 0.67 -17.22
CA GLY A 244 8.25 0.77 -16.68
C GLY A 244 7.32 -0.36 -17.14
N ASP A 245 6.02 -0.10 -17.27
CA ASP A 245 5.01 -1.11 -17.66
C ASP A 245 4.99 -1.47 -19.16
N GLY A 246 5.82 -0.79 -19.96
CA GLY A 246 5.84 -0.91 -21.41
C GLY A 246 5.41 0.39 -22.06
N TRP A 247 5.46 0.41 -23.39
CA TRP A 247 4.83 1.45 -24.20
C TRP A 247 3.35 1.18 -24.29
N GLU A 248 2.51 2.18 -24.03
CA GLU A 248 1.06 2.11 -24.19
C GLU A 248 0.64 2.97 -25.40
N MET A 249 -0.29 2.44 -26.20
CA MET A 249 -0.81 3.12 -27.38
C MET A 249 -2.25 2.70 -27.67
N SER A 250 -3.03 3.63 -28.22
CA SER A 250 -4.37 3.36 -28.73
C SER A 250 -4.32 2.99 -30.20
N LEU A 251 -5.07 1.95 -30.56
CA LEU A 251 -5.25 1.44 -31.91
C LEU A 251 -6.73 1.44 -32.23
N PHE A 252 -7.06 1.74 -33.49
CA PHE A 252 -8.43 1.77 -33.99
C PHE A 252 -8.57 0.86 -35.19
N GLY A 253 -9.71 0.20 -35.33
CA GLY A 253 -9.99 -0.58 -36.52
C GLY A 253 -11.30 -1.35 -36.49
N VAL A 254 -11.30 -2.52 -37.11
CA VAL A 254 -12.52 -3.30 -37.38
C VAL A 254 -12.36 -4.76 -36.99
N HIS A 255 -13.43 -5.34 -36.47
CA HIS A 255 -13.57 -6.74 -36.12
C HIS A 255 -14.55 -7.41 -37.09
N TYR A 256 -14.20 -8.63 -37.52
CA TYR A 256 -15.01 -9.50 -38.38
C TYR A 256 -15.53 -10.69 -37.55
N PRO A 257 -16.72 -10.60 -36.90
CA PRO A 257 -17.19 -11.61 -35.96
C PRO A 257 -17.41 -13.00 -36.56
N MET A 258 -17.61 -13.09 -37.88
CA MET A 258 -17.77 -14.37 -38.59
C MET A 258 -16.46 -15.14 -38.72
N GLN A 259 -15.34 -14.44 -38.87
CA GLN A 259 -14.00 -15.03 -39.05
C GLN A 259 -13.17 -14.98 -37.76
N GLY A 260 -13.55 -14.14 -36.78
CA GLY A 260 -12.80 -13.89 -35.56
C GLY A 260 -11.53 -13.06 -35.78
N GLY A 261 -11.37 -12.45 -36.96
CA GLY A 261 -10.23 -11.61 -37.31
C GLY A 261 -10.47 -10.15 -36.94
N ILE A 262 -9.43 -9.45 -36.49
CA ILE A 262 -9.44 -8.02 -36.16
C ILE A 262 -8.23 -7.37 -36.83
N VAL A 263 -8.45 -6.25 -37.49
CA VAL A 263 -7.39 -5.42 -38.06
C VAL A 263 -7.42 -4.07 -37.38
N LEU A 264 -6.29 -3.64 -36.82
CA LEU A 264 -6.15 -2.41 -36.08
C LEU A 264 -4.94 -1.63 -36.60
N ALA A 265 -4.99 -0.30 -36.53
CA ALA A 265 -3.86 0.56 -36.84
C ALA A 265 -3.76 1.72 -35.84
N THR A 266 -2.54 2.21 -35.60
CA THR A 266 -2.35 3.52 -34.95
C THR A 266 -2.63 4.64 -35.94
N THR A 267 -3.09 5.78 -35.44
CA THR A 267 -3.22 7.01 -36.23
C THR A 267 -2.45 8.13 -35.55
N SER A 268 -1.75 8.92 -36.36
CA SER A 268 -1.02 10.12 -35.95
C SER A 268 -0.91 11.09 -37.12
N GLU A 269 -0.39 12.29 -36.88
CA GLU A 269 -0.20 13.28 -37.96
C GLU A 269 0.73 12.80 -39.08
N LYS A 270 1.66 11.88 -38.78
CA LYS A 270 2.56 11.30 -39.79
C LYS A 270 1.98 10.07 -40.49
N PHE A 271 0.94 9.44 -39.94
CA PHE A 271 0.41 8.18 -40.44
C PHE A 271 -1.11 8.10 -40.31
N ALA A 272 -1.79 8.09 -41.47
CA ALA A 272 -3.25 7.98 -41.57
C ALA A 272 -3.74 6.53 -41.48
N GLY A 273 -3.42 5.84 -40.39
CA GLY A 273 -3.68 4.39 -40.25
C GLY A 273 -5.15 4.00 -40.36
N ILE A 274 -6.06 4.69 -39.64
CA ILE A 274 -7.50 4.37 -39.67
C ILE A 274 -8.14 4.58 -41.05
N PHE A 275 -7.72 5.62 -41.77
CA PHE A 275 -8.24 5.92 -43.11
C PHE A 275 -7.75 4.92 -44.16
N ALA A 276 -6.54 4.38 -43.98
CA ALA A 276 -5.97 3.36 -44.85
C ALA A 276 -6.28 1.92 -44.42
N LEU A 277 -6.95 1.72 -43.29
CA LEU A 277 -7.18 0.42 -42.66
C LEU A 277 -7.74 -0.65 -43.61
N PRO A 278 -8.69 -0.35 -44.54
CA PRO A 278 -9.21 -1.36 -45.46
C PRO A 278 -8.12 -1.97 -46.35
N HIS A 279 -7.08 -1.22 -46.72
CA HIS A 279 -5.96 -1.75 -47.51
C HIS A 279 -5.10 -2.76 -46.76
N PHE A 280 -5.14 -2.77 -45.43
CA PHE A 280 -4.44 -3.75 -44.62
C PHE A 280 -5.19 -5.09 -44.53
N THR A 281 -6.46 -5.14 -44.94
CA THR A 281 -7.29 -6.35 -44.86
C THR A 281 -6.81 -7.48 -45.79
N LEU A 282 -7.15 -8.72 -45.45
CA LEU A 282 -6.63 -9.90 -46.13
C LEU A 282 -7.39 -10.30 -47.40
N SER A 283 -8.57 -9.72 -47.65
CA SER A 283 -9.43 -10.08 -48.78
C SER A 283 -10.26 -8.91 -49.30
N GLU A 284 -10.68 -8.99 -50.56
CA GLU A 284 -11.55 -7.99 -51.19
C GLU A 284 -12.92 -7.85 -50.49
N ARG A 285 -13.45 -8.96 -49.96
CA ARG A 285 -14.69 -8.92 -49.17
C ARG A 285 -14.47 -8.22 -47.82
N SER A 286 -13.36 -8.50 -47.15
CA SER A 286 -13.00 -7.83 -45.90
C SER A 286 -12.77 -6.33 -46.13
N PHE A 287 -12.18 -5.96 -47.27
CA PHE A 287 -11.96 -4.58 -47.70
C PHE A 287 -13.29 -3.82 -47.84
N SER A 288 -14.21 -4.34 -48.66
CA SER A 288 -15.51 -3.68 -48.91
C SER A 288 -16.35 -3.53 -47.63
N LEU A 289 -16.34 -4.53 -46.75
CA LEU A 289 -17.03 -4.45 -45.47
C LEU A 289 -16.39 -3.41 -44.53
N ALA A 290 -15.05 -3.37 -44.42
CA ALA A 290 -14.36 -2.37 -43.62
C ALA A 290 -14.61 -0.96 -44.13
N GLN A 291 -14.54 -0.76 -45.45
CA GLN A 291 -14.83 0.51 -46.10
C GLN A 291 -16.25 0.99 -45.78
N SER A 292 -17.25 0.10 -45.84
CA SER A 292 -18.64 0.48 -45.55
C SER A 292 -18.87 0.94 -44.11
N VAL A 293 -18.23 0.29 -43.13
CA VAL A 293 -18.35 0.64 -41.71
C VAL A 293 -17.57 1.91 -41.42
N LEU A 294 -16.32 2.00 -41.87
CA LEU A 294 -15.46 3.16 -41.63
C LEU A 294 -16.00 4.43 -42.28
N ASN A 295 -16.60 4.35 -43.46
CA ASN A 295 -17.18 5.52 -44.11
C ASN A 295 -18.26 6.16 -43.21
N GLN A 296 -19.11 5.35 -42.58
CA GLN A 296 -20.15 5.86 -41.68
C GLN A 296 -19.56 6.38 -40.37
N THR A 297 -18.65 5.62 -39.75
CA THR A 297 -18.12 5.97 -38.43
C THR A 297 -17.17 7.17 -38.49
N LEU A 298 -16.35 7.30 -39.53
CA LEU A 298 -15.44 8.43 -39.73
C LEU A 298 -16.19 9.72 -40.06
N ILE A 299 -17.24 9.66 -40.90
CA ILE A 299 -18.08 10.85 -41.18
C ILE A 299 -18.66 11.40 -39.89
N SER A 300 -19.29 10.55 -39.08
CA SER A 300 -19.92 10.98 -37.83
C SER A 300 -18.91 11.52 -36.81
N ALA A 301 -17.71 10.95 -36.75
CA ALA A 301 -16.66 11.42 -35.86
C ALA A 301 -16.09 12.80 -36.29
N ILE A 302 -15.90 13.03 -37.59
CA ILE A 302 -15.47 14.33 -38.13
C ILE A 302 -16.55 15.39 -37.89
N GLU A 303 -17.83 15.06 -38.13
CA GLU A 303 -18.96 15.96 -37.85
C GLU A 303 -19.05 16.31 -36.36
N ALA A 304 -18.80 15.35 -35.47
CA ALA A 304 -18.76 15.60 -34.02
C ALA A 304 -17.60 16.52 -33.63
N GLN A 305 -16.42 16.33 -34.22
CA GLN A 305 -15.23 17.18 -34.01
C GLN A 305 -15.45 18.62 -34.50
N GLU A 306 -16.23 18.82 -35.57
CA GLU A 306 -16.63 20.15 -36.05
C GLU A 306 -17.68 20.81 -35.14
N ALA A 307 -18.61 20.03 -34.58
CA ALA A 307 -19.71 20.54 -33.76
C ALA A 307 -19.29 20.92 -32.33
N GLU A 308 -18.41 20.12 -31.73
CA GLU A 308 -17.87 20.34 -30.39
C GLU A 308 -16.41 20.76 -30.56
N ILE A 309 -16.10 22.07 -30.41
CA ILE A 309 -14.71 22.60 -30.44
C ILE A 309 -13.96 21.97 -29.26
N SER A 310 -13.53 20.73 -29.47
CA SER A 310 -12.90 19.88 -28.49
C SER A 310 -11.45 20.31 -28.37
N THR A 311 -10.88 20.21 -27.17
CA THR A 311 -9.46 20.54 -26.92
C THR A 311 -8.50 19.55 -27.57
N VAL A 312 -9.01 18.44 -28.12
CA VAL A 312 -8.25 17.35 -28.74
C VAL A 312 -8.23 17.54 -30.25
N SER A 313 -7.05 17.78 -30.82
CA SER A 313 -6.86 18.03 -32.26
C SER A 313 -7.12 16.81 -33.16
N ASN A 314 -7.00 15.59 -32.62
CA ASN A 314 -7.21 14.35 -33.37
C ASN A 314 -7.86 13.28 -32.45
N PRO A 315 -9.09 12.84 -32.72
CA PRO A 315 -9.81 11.87 -31.88
C PRO A 315 -9.23 10.45 -31.94
N TRP A 316 -8.45 10.13 -32.98
CA TRP A 316 -7.80 8.82 -33.17
C TRP A 316 -6.33 8.83 -32.79
N THR A 317 -5.89 9.80 -31.99
CA THR A 317 -4.50 9.85 -31.54
C THR A 317 -4.07 8.53 -30.90
N SER A 318 -2.89 8.04 -31.27
CA SER A 318 -2.32 6.85 -30.66
C SER A 318 -1.80 7.07 -29.22
N SER A 319 -1.85 8.31 -28.69
CA SER A 319 -1.40 8.65 -27.34
C SER A 319 -2.40 9.56 -26.58
N PRO A 320 -3.66 9.13 -26.35
CA PRO A 320 -4.69 10.01 -25.77
C PRO A 320 -4.44 10.33 -24.29
N HIS A 321 -3.67 9.51 -23.57
CA HIS A 321 -3.45 9.63 -22.13
C HIS A 321 -2.14 10.35 -21.76
N ASN A 322 -1.37 10.84 -22.74
CA ASN A 322 -0.08 11.48 -22.49
C ASN A 322 -0.09 12.97 -22.90
N PRO A 323 -0.53 13.88 -22.02
CA PRO A 323 -0.60 15.30 -22.34
C PRO A 323 0.77 15.94 -22.60
N SER A 324 1.88 15.29 -22.22
CA SER A 324 3.22 15.79 -22.54
C SER A 324 3.54 15.70 -24.03
N ASP A 325 2.94 14.76 -24.77
CA ASP A 325 3.19 14.60 -26.21
C ASP A 325 2.66 15.81 -27.00
N ALA A 326 1.63 16.50 -26.49
CA ALA A 326 1.13 17.74 -27.06
C ALA A 326 2.07 18.94 -26.83
N LEU A 327 2.79 18.97 -25.71
CA LEU A 327 3.71 20.06 -25.35
C LEU A 327 5.13 19.86 -25.92
N PHE A 328 5.59 18.61 -26.00
CA PHE A 328 6.91 18.22 -26.47
C PHE A 328 6.80 17.00 -27.37
N PRO A 329 6.42 17.17 -28.65
CA PRO A 329 6.20 16.04 -29.55
C PRO A 329 7.51 15.31 -29.82
N ILE A 330 7.50 13.99 -29.57
CA ILE A 330 8.59 13.06 -29.87
C ILE A 330 8.03 12.08 -30.92
N PRO A 331 8.76 11.75 -32.00
CA PRO A 331 8.25 10.79 -32.98
C PRO A 331 8.07 9.41 -32.32
N HIS A 332 6.95 8.73 -32.59
CA HIS A 332 6.65 7.39 -32.07
C HIS A 332 6.61 6.36 -33.20
N CYS A 333 6.98 5.10 -33.00
CA CYS A 333 6.73 4.05 -33.98
C CYS A 333 5.22 3.81 -34.17
N GLU A 334 4.79 3.61 -35.41
CA GLU A 334 3.42 3.28 -35.81
C GLU A 334 3.24 1.77 -35.96
N PHE A 335 2.01 1.29 -35.82
CA PHE A 335 1.71 -0.14 -35.80
C PHE A 335 0.45 -0.47 -36.60
N VAL A 336 0.54 -1.54 -37.38
CA VAL A 336 -0.59 -2.28 -37.97
C VAL A 336 -0.64 -3.64 -37.28
N VAL A 337 -1.80 -3.99 -36.72
CA VAL A 337 -1.98 -5.17 -35.88
C VAL A 337 -3.08 -6.05 -36.45
N TYR A 338 -2.75 -7.32 -36.66
CA TYR A 338 -3.69 -8.38 -36.98
C TYR A 338 -3.88 -9.24 -35.73
N LEU A 339 -5.12 -9.37 -35.27
CA LEU A 339 -5.48 -10.31 -34.21
C LEU A 339 -6.42 -11.37 -34.80
N GLN A 340 -6.20 -12.63 -34.45
CA GLN A 340 -7.04 -13.72 -34.90
C GLN A 340 -7.50 -14.56 -33.71
N GLN A 341 -8.81 -14.66 -33.51
CA GLN A 341 -9.40 -15.45 -32.46
C GLN A 341 -9.33 -16.94 -32.78
N HIS A 342 -8.92 -17.73 -31.78
CA HIS A 342 -8.95 -19.19 -31.86
C HIS A 342 -10.33 -19.71 -31.42
N PRO A 343 -10.88 -20.73 -32.12
CA PRO A 343 -12.12 -21.38 -31.72
C PRO A 343 -11.94 -22.09 -30.38
N ASN A 344 -13.00 -22.13 -29.59
CA ASN A 344 -12.97 -22.85 -28.32
C ASN A 344 -13.13 -24.37 -28.52
N GLU A 345 -12.53 -25.17 -27.64
CA GLU A 345 -12.66 -26.63 -27.67
C GLU A 345 -14.08 -27.10 -27.32
N ASP A 346 -14.79 -26.33 -26.47
CA ASP A 346 -16.15 -26.62 -26.02
C ASP A 346 -17.20 -26.18 -27.07
N THR A 347 -17.45 -27.04 -28.05
CA THR A 347 -18.46 -26.81 -29.11
C THR A 347 -19.91 -26.84 -28.63
N ASN A 348 -20.16 -27.27 -27.38
CA ASN A 348 -21.52 -27.39 -26.83
C ASN A 348 -22.07 -26.06 -26.29
N ILE A 349 -21.26 -25.00 -26.29
CA ILE A 349 -21.62 -23.69 -25.74
C ILE A 349 -22.15 -22.80 -26.87
N ASP A 350 -23.39 -22.35 -26.73
CA ASP A 350 -23.94 -21.28 -27.58
C ASP A 350 -23.37 -19.94 -27.10
N PHE A 351 -22.31 -19.47 -27.77
CA PHE A 351 -21.60 -18.23 -27.43
C PHE A 351 -22.50 -16.99 -27.47
N ARG A 352 -23.52 -16.95 -28.35
CA ARG A 352 -24.47 -15.82 -28.41
C ARG A 352 -25.32 -15.74 -27.15
N LYS A 353 -25.85 -16.88 -26.70
CA LYS A 353 -26.60 -16.95 -25.44
C LYS A 353 -25.72 -16.65 -24.24
N LEU A 354 -24.49 -17.17 -24.23
CA LEU A 354 -23.52 -16.90 -23.17
C LEU A 354 -23.18 -15.42 -23.07
N GLU A 355 -22.88 -14.75 -24.18
CA GLU A 355 -22.58 -13.32 -24.19
C GLU A 355 -23.75 -12.46 -23.72
N LYS A 356 -24.97 -12.79 -24.17
CA LYS A 356 -26.18 -12.10 -23.74
C LYS A 356 -26.38 -12.21 -22.23
N GLU A 357 -26.19 -13.40 -21.66
CA GLU A 357 -26.29 -13.63 -20.21
C GLU A 357 -25.14 -12.98 -19.43
N LEU A 358 -23.94 -12.87 -20.00
CA LEU A 358 -22.82 -12.16 -19.36
C LEU A 358 -23.07 -10.65 -19.28
N ARG A 359 -23.60 -10.06 -20.35
CA ARG A 359 -23.88 -8.62 -20.46
C ARG A 359 -25.14 -8.23 -19.69
N PHE A 360 -26.19 -9.06 -19.78
CA PHE A 360 -27.49 -8.86 -19.14
C PHE A 360 -27.83 -10.09 -18.30
N PRO A 361 -27.37 -10.14 -17.03
CA PRO A 361 -27.57 -11.33 -16.19
C PRO A 361 -29.06 -11.52 -15.87
N THR A 362 -29.66 -12.59 -16.41
CA THR A 362 -31.04 -13.01 -16.10
C THR A 362 -31.08 -14.06 -14.99
N GLY A 363 -29.92 -14.65 -14.64
CA GLY A 363 -29.80 -15.72 -13.65
C GLY A 363 -29.86 -17.12 -14.25
N ALA A 364 -29.76 -17.25 -15.57
CA ALA A 364 -29.75 -18.54 -16.24
C ALA A 364 -28.52 -19.37 -15.84
N SER A 365 -28.70 -20.68 -15.64
CA SER A 365 -27.59 -21.59 -15.37
C SER A 365 -26.76 -21.79 -16.64
N MET A 366 -25.67 -21.04 -16.78
CA MET A 366 -24.74 -21.13 -17.90
C MET A 366 -23.39 -21.73 -17.46
N PRO A 367 -22.67 -22.43 -18.35
CA PRO A 367 -21.31 -22.86 -18.08
C PRO A 367 -20.41 -21.65 -17.79
N SER A 368 -19.31 -21.88 -17.06
CA SER A 368 -18.32 -20.82 -16.82
C SER A 368 -17.77 -20.33 -18.16
N ALA A 369 -17.74 -19.02 -18.36
CA ALA A 369 -17.26 -18.43 -19.60
C ALA A 369 -15.79 -18.82 -19.83
N PRO A 370 -15.46 -19.51 -20.94
CA PRO A 370 -14.10 -19.91 -21.23
C PRO A 370 -13.23 -18.70 -21.61
N THR A 371 -11.91 -18.86 -21.50
CA THR A 371 -10.96 -17.79 -21.86
C THR A 371 -10.95 -17.53 -23.36
N VAL A 372 -10.71 -16.28 -23.74
CA VAL A 372 -10.50 -15.85 -25.12
C VAL A 372 -9.02 -16.07 -25.44
N SER A 373 -8.73 -16.77 -26.53
CA SER A 373 -7.36 -16.97 -27.05
C SER A 373 -7.24 -16.34 -28.43
N MET A 374 -6.18 -15.55 -28.66
CA MET A 374 -5.92 -14.88 -29.93
C MET A 374 -4.44 -14.94 -30.31
N SER A 375 -4.15 -15.23 -31.58
CA SER A 375 -2.84 -14.97 -32.19
C SER A 375 -2.73 -13.50 -32.60
N ALA A 376 -1.52 -12.95 -32.58
CA ALA A 376 -1.27 -11.56 -32.93
C ALA A 376 -0.04 -11.45 -33.83
N LEU A 377 -0.17 -10.64 -34.88
CA LEU A 377 0.91 -10.24 -35.77
C LEU A 377 0.93 -8.71 -35.82
N ILE A 378 2.03 -8.12 -35.36
CA ILE A 378 2.20 -6.67 -35.23
C ILE A 378 3.31 -6.24 -36.19
N PHE A 379 3.01 -5.32 -37.08
CA PHE A 379 3.93 -4.77 -38.06
C PHE A 379 4.11 -3.28 -37.82
N SER A 380 5.36 -2.82 -37.75
CA SER A 380 5.69 -1.40 -37.69
C SER A 380 6.30 -0.94 -39.01
N PRO A 381 5.58 -0.14 -39.83
CA PRO A 381 6.05 0.26 -41.15
C PRO A 381 7.13 1.35 -41.13
N ASP A 382 7.22 2.13 -40.05
CA ASP A 382 8.18 3.21 -39.91
C ASP A 382 9.47 2.78 -39.20
N CYS A 383 9.39 1.86 -38.24
CA CYS A 383 10.56 1.33 -37.54
C CYS A 383 11.07 0.00 -38.13
N GLY A 384 10.30 -0.62 -39.03
CA GLY A 384 10.74 -1.72 -39.90
C GLY A 384 10.91 -3.06 -39.18
N PHE A 385 9.97 -3.44 -38.32
CA PHE A 385 10.01 -4.72 -37.62
C PHE A 385 8.63 -5.38 -37.53
N VAL A 386 8.64 -6.72 -37.35
CA VAL A 386 7.45 -7.55 -37.20
C VAL A 386 7.55 -8.36 -35.91
N LEU A 387 6.47 -8.38 -35.14
CA LEU A 387 6.35 -9.16 -33.90
C LEU A 387 5.19 -10.15 -34.02
N GLU A 388 5.38 -11.34 -33.45
CA GLU A 388 4.38 -12.40 -33.40
C GLU A 388 4.10 -12.81 -31.95
N SER A 389 2.87 -13.20 -31.64
CA SER A 389 2.57 -13.79 -30.33
C SER A 389 3.13 -15.21 -30.23
N LYS A 390 3.73 -15.54 -29.08
CA LYS A 390 4.30 -16.87 -28.82
C LYS A 390 3.19 -17.90 -28.58
N GLY A 391 3.05 -18.87 -29.48
CA GLY A 391 2.15 -20.01 -29.29
C GLY A 391 2.20 -21.03 -30.44
N PRO A 392 1.38 -22.09 -30.37
CA PRO A 392 1.32 -23.14 -31.39
C PRO A 392 0.75 -22.65 -32.73
N PRO A 393 1.31 -23.04 -33.89
CA PRO A 393 2.12 -24.24 -34.09
C PRO A 393 3.63 -24.07 -33.90
N ASP A 394 4.16 -22.85 -33.93
CA ASP A 394 5.60 -22.61 -33.94
C ASP A 394 6.26 -22.86 -32.59
N PHE A 395 5.53 -22.62 -31.51
CA PHE A 395 6.00 -22.83 -30.13
C PHE A 395 5.14 -23.89 -29.43
N ALA A 396 5.79 -24.70 -28.58
CA ALA A 396 5.07 -25.68 -27.79
C ALA A 396 4.14 -24.99 -26.78
N PRO A 397 2.97 -25.59 -26.43
CA PRO A 397 2.04 -25.03 -25.45
C PRO A 397 2.63 -24.69 -24.08
N GLN A 398 3.78 -25.29 -23.72
CA GLN A 398 4.50 -24.99 -22.47
C GLN A 398 5.26 -23.66 -22.52
N GLU A 399 5.66 -23.21 -23.70
CA GLU A 399 6.44 -21.97 -23.90
C GLU A 399 5.53 -20.75 -24.04
N GLY A 400 4.33 -20.92 -24.60
CA GLY A 400 3.31 -19.89 -24.74
C GLY A 400 2.02 -20.44 -25.35
N LEU A 401 0.90 -19.82 -25.02
CA LEU A 401 -0.43 -20.17 -25.53
C LEU A 401 -1.06 -18.96 -26.24
N HIS A 402 -0.29 -18.28 -27.09
CA HIS A 402 -0.63 -17.00 -27.69
C HIS A 402 -1.17 -16.00 -26.64
N LEU A 403 -2.06 -15.08 -27.04
CA LEU A 403 -2.67 -14.12 -26.14
C LEU A 403 -3.92 -14.73 -25.52
N ASN A 404 -3.93 -14.90 -24.20
CA ASN A 404 -5.06 -15.42 -23.45
C ASN A 404 -5.64 -14.38 -22.50
N GLY A 405 -6.96 -14.39 -22.37
CA GLY A 405 -7.67 -13.40 -21.58
C GLY A 405 -9.05 -13.84 -21.15
N ARG A 406 -9.65 -13.02 -20.29
CA ARG A 406 -11.04 -13.16 -19.88
C ARG A 406 -11.85 -12.01 -20.44
N LYS A 407 -13.10 -12.28 -20.79
CA LYS A 407 -14.06 -11.24 -21.17
C LYS A 407 -14.22 -10.21 -20.04
N LEU A 408 -14.47 -8.95 -20.39
CA LEU A 408 -14.55 -7.85 -19.44
C LEU A 408 -15.58 -8.10 -18.33
N GLU A 409 -16.76 -8.61 -18.66
CA GLU A 409 -17.83 -8.85 -17.69
C GLU A 409 -17.48 -9.98 -16.72
N SER A 410 -16.81 -11.03 -17.21
CA SER A 410 -16.29 -12.13 -16.37
C SER A 410 -15.21 -11.62 -15.42
N TYR A 411 -14.32 -10.76 -15.92
CA TYR A 411 -13.29 -10.09 -15.14
C TYR A 411 -13.89 -9.19 -14.04
N MET A 412 -14.87 -8.34 -14.37
CA MET A 412 -15.55 -7.47 -13.41
C MET A 412 -16.31 -8.27 -12.35
N ARG A 413 -16.91 -9.41 -12.73
CA ARG A 413 -17.57 -10.32 -11.79
C ARG A 413 -16.58 -10.95 -10.81
N LEU A 414 -15.39 -11.32 -11.27
CA LEU A 414 -14.31 -11.79 -10.41
C LEU A 414 -13.81 -10.67 -9.48
N ALA A 415 -13.57 -9.48 -10.01
CA ALA A 415 -13.12 -8.32 -9.24
C ALA A 415 -14.08 -8.01 -8.10
N ARG A 416 -15.39 -7.95 -8.37
CA ARG A 416 -16.44 -7.74 -7.35
C ARG A 416 -16.41 -8.82 -6.27
N ARG A 417 -16.26 -10.10 -6.63
CA ARG A 417 -16.17 -11.20 -5.65
C ARG A 417 -14.92 -11.07 -4.76
N CYS A 418 -13.79 -10.72 -5.33
CA CYS A 418 -12.56 -10.48 -4.57
C CYS A 418 -12.66 -9.27 -3.64
N ILE A 419 -13.31 -8.19 -4.06
CA ILE A 419 -13.57 -7.01 -3.21
C ILE A 419 -14.46 -7.40 -2.03
N ILE A 420 -15.55 -8.14 -2.27
CA ILE A 420 -16.43 -8.64 -1.19
C ILE A 420 -15.66 -9.55 -0.22
N ALA A 421 -14.80 -10.44 -0.74
CA ALA A 421 -13.95 -11.28 0.10
C ALA A 421 -12.96 -10.45 0.94
N PHE A 422 -12.40 -9.38 0.37
CA PHE A 422 -11.53 -8.46 1.10
C PHE A 422 -12.32 -7.70 2.18
N ALA A 423 -13.54 -7.26 1.91
CA ALA A 423 -14.40 -6.64 2.91
C ALA A 423 -14.68 -7.59 4.09
N ALA A 424 -14.92 -8.88 3.82
CA ALA A 424 -15.05 -9.90 4.87
C ALA A 424 -13.75 -10.06 5.69
N VAL A 425 -12.59 -9.99 5.05
CA VAL A 425 -11.28 -9.98 5.71
C VAL A 425 -11.14 -8.76 6.63
N ILE A 426 -11.49 -7.54 6.19
CA ILE A 426 -11.46 -6.34 7.04
C ILE A 426 -12.42 -6.50 8.22
N CYS A 427 -13.65 -6.98 8.01
CA CYS A 427 -14.61 -7.25 9.09
C CYS A 427 -14.01 -8.18 10.15
N ALA A 428 -13.37 -9.27 9.72
CA ALA A 428 -12.70 -10.21 10.62
C ALA A 428 -11.51 -9.57 11.36
N GLN A 429 -10.72 -8.74 10.68
CA GLN A 429 -9.61 -7.99 11.30
C GLN A 429 -10.12 -7.03 12.38
N VAL A 430 -11.19 -6.26 12.10
CA VAL A 430 -11.82 -5.35 13.07
C VAL A 430 -12.41 -6.12 14.24
N PHE A 431 -13.08 -7.24 13.99
CA PHE A 431 -13.64 -8.09 15.05
C PHE A 431 -12.57 -8.60 16.01
N LEU A 432 -11.44 -9.11 15.49
CA LEU A 432 -10.31 -9.55 16.31
C LEU A 432 -9.69 -8.39 17.09
N LEU A 433 -9.59 -7.20 16.48
CA LEU A 433 -9.10 -5.99 17.14
C LEU A 433 -10.00 -5.59 18.32
N ILE A 434 -11.33 -5.57 18.13
CA ILE A 434 -12.29 -5.29 19.20
C ILE A 434 -12.16 -6.30 20.34
N ARG A 435 -12.02 -7.59 20.03
CA ARG A 435 -11.79 -8.63 21.05
C ARG A 435 -10.49 -8.40 21.82
N GLN A 436 -9.42 -7.97 21.14
CA GLN A 436 -8.15 -7.64 21.79
C GLN A 436 -8.27 -6.38 22.66
N MET A 437 -9.01 -5.36 22.22
CA MET A 437 -9.27 -4.14 22.99
C MET A 437 -10.06 -4.44 24.28
N LYS A 438 -11.04 -5.36 24.22
CA LYS A 438 -11.82 -5.77 25.40
C LYS A 438 -10.96 -6.50 26.44
N ASP A 439 -10.04 -7.34 25.98
CA ASP A 439 -9.10 -8.06 26.85
C ASP A 439 -8.07 -7.10 27.47
N ALA A 440 -7.55 -6.16 26.67
CA ALA A 440 -6.69 -5.08 27.12
C ALA A 440 -7.49 -3.91 27.73
N SER A 441 -8.40 -4.20 28.67
CA SER A 441 -9.22 -3.16 29.32
C SER A 441 -8.49 -2.43 30.45
N THR A 442 -7.54 -3.09 31.12
CA THR A 442 -6.79 -2.51 32.25
C THR A 442 -5.53 -1.77 31.80
N PRO A 443 -5.09 -0.71 32.51
CA PRO A 443 -3.83 -0.04 32.21
C PRO A 443 -2.61 -0.98 32.24
N SER A 444 -2.59 -1.95 33.16
CA SER A 444 -1.53 -2.95 33.26
C SER A 444 -1.40 -3.81 31.99
N THR A 445 -2.52 -4.25 31.41
CA THR A 445 -2.55 -5.07 30.18
C THR A 445 -2.25 -4.23 28.93
N LYS A 446 -2.81 -3.02 28.83
CA LYS A 446 -2.48 -2.04 27.76
C LYS A 446 -0.99 -1.71 27.74
N SER A 447 -0.34 -1.63 28.91
CA SER A 447 1.09 -1.38 29.00
C SER A 447 1.94 -2.50 28.38
N ARG A 448 1.44 -3.74 28.23
CA ARG A 448 2.19 -4.86 27.62
C ARG A 448 2.16 -4.85 26.08
N VAL A 449 1.18 -4.18 25.49
CA VAL A 449 0.99 -4.12 24.04
C VAL A 449 1.92 -3.08 23.41
N SER A 450 2.54 -3.43 22.28
CA SER A 450 3.42 -2.54 21.55
C SER A 450 2.65 -1.52 20.72
N PHE A 451 2.91 -0.24 20.96
CA PHE A 451 2.33 0.87 20.19
C PHE A 451 2.60 0.72 18.69
N TYR A 452 3.84 0.38 18.32
CA TYR A 452 4.25 0.31 16.91
C TYR A 452 3.60 -0.85 16.15
N THR A 453 3.32 -1.99 16.81
CA THR A 453 2.61 -3.11 16.18
C THR A 453 1.21 -2.68 15.74
N ILE A 454 0.45 -2.03 16.63
CA ILE A 454 -0.89 -1.52 16.31
C ILE A 454 -0.82 -0.37 15.29
N ALA A 455 0.22 0.48 15.36
CA ALA A 455 0.42 1.55 14.39
C ALA A 455 0.69 1.02 12.97
N ILE A 456 1.56 0.02 12.80
CA ILE A 456 1.85 -0.59 11.49
C ILE A 456 0.59 -1.26 10.91
N MET A 457 -0.16 -1.97 11.74
CA MET A 457 -1.45 -2.54 11.35
C MET A 457 -2.42 -1.45 10.86
N GLY A 458 -2.58 -0.39 11.65
CA GLY A 458 -3.44 0.75 11.29
C GLY A 458 -2.98 1.49 10.03
N LEU A 459 -1.67 1.61 9.78
CA LEU A 459 -1.13 2.18 8.55
C LEU A 459 -1.50 1.34 7.32
N GLY A 460 -1.43 0.01 7.42
CA GLY A 460 -1.85 -0.87 6.33
C GLY A 460 -3.34 -0.77 6.03
N ASP A 461 -4.18 -0.72 7.06
CA ASP A 461 -5.63 -0.57 6.91
C ASP A 461 -5.99 0.82 6.36
N GLY A 462 -5.23 1.86 6.74
CA GLY A 462 -5.35 3.21 6.20
C GLY A 462 -4.94 3.28 4.72
N PHE A 463 -3.87 2.58 4.34
CA PHE A 463 -3.42 2.47 2.96
C PHE A 463 -4.48 1.77 2.09
N ALA A 464 -5.05 0.67 2.58
CA ALA A 464 -6.15 -0.02 1.92
C ALA A 464 -7.38 0.90 1.75
N CYS A 465 -7.73 1.67 2.79
CA CYS A 465 -8.83 2.64 2.72
C CYS A 465 -8.63 3.66 1.60
N MET A 466 -7.48 4.33 1.55
CA MET A 466 -7.18 5.33 0.51
C MET A 466 -7.08 4.70 -0.87
N GLY A 467 -6.51 3.49 -0.97
CA GLY A 467 -6.43 2.75 -2.24
C GLY A 467 -7.80 2.41 -2.81
N PHE A 468 -8.73 1.90 -1.98
CA PHE A 468 -10.10 1.60 -2.42
C PHE A 468 -10.87 2.88 -2.79
N MET A 469 -10.67 3.99 -2.08
CA MET A 469 -11.24 5.28 -2.47
C MET A 469 -10.73 5.74 -3.85
N PHE A 470 -9.41 5.69 -4.06
CA PHE A 470 -8.81 6.09 -5.34
C PHE A 470 -9.32 5.22 -6.51
N VAL A 471 -9.32 3.89 -6.35
CA VAL A 471 -9.81 2.98 -7.40
C VAL A 471 -11.31 3.14 -7.64
N SER A 472 -12.09 3.48 -6.61
CA SER A 472 -13.54 3.73 -6.79
C SER A 472 -13.83 4.89 -7.72
N MET A 473 -12.97 5.92 -7.75
CA MET A 473 -13.14 7.06 -8.66
C MET A 473 -12.82 6.71 -10.11
N MET A 474 -12.16 5.59 -10.37
CA MET A 474 -11.72 5.17 -11.71
C MET A 474 -12.62 4.09 -12.32
N ILE A 475 -13.42 3.38 -11.52
CA ILE A 475 -14.18 2.20 -11.97
C ILE A 475 -15.64 2.30 -11.50
N ASP A 476 -16.49 2.89 -12.32
CA ASP A 476 -17.92 3.06 -12.03
C ASP A 476 -18.64 1.73 -11.78
N ALA A 477 -18.31 0.69 -12.57
CA ALA A 477 -18.93 -0.63 -12.49
C ALA A 477 -18.74 -1.33 -11.13
N ALA A 478 -17.73 -0.95 -10.36
CA ALA A 478 -17.41 -1.51 -9.04
C ALA A 478 -17.45 -0.46 -7.92
N PHE A 479 -18.01 0.73 -8.19
CA PHE A 479 -18.01 1.84 -7.24
C PHE A 479 -18.59 1.46 -5.88
N LEU A 480 -19.80 0.90 -5.84
CA LEU A 480 -20.50 0.56 -4.60
C LEU A 480 -19.72 -0.41 -3.68
N PRO A 481 -19.24 -1.59 -4.15
CA PRO A 481 -18.45 -2.46 -3.29
C PRO A 481 -17.09 -1.84 -2.90
N LEU A 482 -16.46 -1.04 -3.75
CA LEU A 482 -15.19 -0.37 -3.43
C LEU A 482 -15.37 0.67 -2.32
N ILE A 483 -16.35 1.57 -2.44
CA ILE A 483 -16.58 2.62 -1.45
C ILE A 483 -17.08 2.05 -0.11
N ALA A 484 -17.90 0.99 -0.14
CA ALA A 484 -18.33 0.30 1.07
C ALA A 484 -17.13 -0.35 1.80
N THR A 485 -16.21 -0.96 1.05
CA THR A 485 -14.98 -1.55 1.61
C THR A 485 -14.06 -0.46 2.17
N ALA A 486 -13.93 0.66 1.46
CA ALA A 486 -13.19 1.83 1.93
C ALA A 486 -13.76 2.38 3.25
N PHE A 487 -15.08 2.55 3.32
CA PHE A 487 -15.78 3.03 4.53
C PHE A 487 -15.57 2.08 5.71
N LEU A 488 -15.66 0.76 5.50
CA LEU A 488 -15.38 -0.23 6.54
C LEU A 488 -13.94 -0.13 7.05
N SER A 489 -12.96 0.01 6.14
CA SER A 489 -11.56 0.19 6.50
C SER A 489 -11.35 1.51 7.28
N PHE A 490 -12.00 2.58 6.84
CA PHE A 490 -12.00 3.87 7.51
C PHE A 490 -12.54 3.77 8.94
N LEU A 491 -13.68 3.09 9.15
CA LEU A 491 -14.22 2.85 10.49
C LEU A 491 -13.25 2.05 11.35
N GLY A 492 -12.62 1.01 10.78
CA GLY A 492 -11.61 0.20 11.45
C GLY A 492 -10.44 1.03 11.96
N VAL A 493 -9.85 1.87 11.11
CA VAL A 493 -8.70 2.71 11.44
C VAL A 493 -9.09 3.86 12.38
N SER A 494 -10.06 4.67 11.99
CA SER A 494 -10.37 5.94 12.66
C SER A 494 -11.02 5.75 14.03
N PHE A 495 -11.93 4.78 14.17
CA PHE A 495 -12.65 4.57 15.43
C PHE A 495 -11.97 3.55 16.34
N PHE A 496 -11.60 2.37 15.83
CA PHE A 496 -11.06 1.31 16.69
C PHE A 496 -9.53 1.37 16.80
N GLY A 497 -8.83 1.44 15.67
CA GLY A 497 -7.36 1.48 15.61
C GLY A 497 -6.78 2.68 16.33
N MET A 498 -7.21 3.90 15.97
CA MET A 498 -6.70 5.13 16.58
C MET A 498 -7.10 5.27 18.04
N LYS A 499 -8.32 4.87 18.43
CA LYS A 499 -8.71 4.85 19.85
C LYS A 499 -7.80 3.92 20.66
N PHE A 500 -7.54 2.71 20.15
CA PHE A 500 -6.65 1.77 20.85
C PHE A 500 -5.22 2.30 20.94
N LEU A 501 -4.74 2.93 19.86
CA LEU A 501 -3.42 3.55 19.83
C LEU A 501 -3.28 4.69 20.85
N MET A 502 -4.32 5.51 21.01
CA MET A 502 -4.39 6.59 22.01
C MET A 502 -4.45 6.05 23.44
N ASP A 503 -5.26 5.02 23.67
CA ASP A 503 -5.34 4.35 24.97
C ASP A 503 -3.97 3.75 25.38
N ILE A 504 -3.24 3.17 24.43
CA ILE A 504 -1.88 2.66 24.67
C ILE A 504 -0.90 3.82 24.89
N TRP A 505 -1.00 4.89 24.09
CA TRP A 505 -0.12 6.05 24.22
C TRP A 505 -0.23 6.67 25.62
N THR A 506 -1.46 6.95 26.07
CA THR A 506 -1.71 7.58 27.37
C THR A 506 -1.19 6.73 28.54
N VAL A 507 -1.47 5.43 28.53
CA VAL A 507 -0.98 4.48 29.56
C VAL A 507 0.55 4.40 29.58
N GLN A 508 1.21 4.56 28.44
CA GLN A 508 2.67 4.50 28.32
C GLN A 508 3.36 5.87 28.54
N ALA A 509 2.63 6.96 28.79
CA ALA A 509 3.19 8.27 29.06
C ALA A 509 4.24 8.31 30.19
N PRO A 510 4.00 7.73 31.38
CA PRO A 510 4.99 7.75 32.46
C PRO A 510 6.29 7.04 32.10
N GLU A 511 6.23 5.91 31.37
CA GLU A 511 7.43 5.20 30.88
C GLU A 511 8.24 6.08 29.92
N ARG A 512 7.57 6.82 29.04
CA ARG A 512 8.26 7.72 28.10
C ARG A 512 8.91 8.89 28.82
N HIS A 513 8.19 9.53 29.74
CA HIS A 513 8.74 10.63 30.53
C HIS A 513 9.97 10.20 31.32
N GLU A 514 9.98 8.98 31.88
CA GLU A 514 11.16 8.48 32.58
C GLU A 514 12.34 8.25 31.63
N ARG A 515 12.10 7.64 30.46
CA ARG A 515 13.15 7.46 29.43
C ARG A 515 13.68 8.79 28.89
N ASP A 516 12.82 9.80 28.77
CA ASP A 516 13.24 11.14 28.33
C ASP A 516 14.08 11.82 29.41
N ARG A 517 13.74 11.67 30.69
CA ARG A 517 14.57 12.12 31.82
C ARG A 517 15.93 11.43 31.85
N GLU A 518 15.97 10.10 31.66
CA GLU A 518 17.23 9.34 31.57
C GLU A 518 18.08 9.81 30.39
N ARG A 519 17.45 10.01 29.21
CA ARG A 519 18.15 10.51 28.02
C ARG A 519 18.68 11.91 28.25
N GLN A 520 17.92 12.78 28.91
CA GLN A 520 18.34 14.14 29.25
C GLN A 520 19.51 14.12 30.22
N ARG A 521 19.45 13.31 31.29
CA ARG A 521 20.59 13.13 32.22
C ARG A 521 21.84 12.66 31.49
N ARG A 522 21.71 11.66 30.61
CA ARG A 522 22.83 11.17 29.79
C ARG A 522 23.35 12.22 28.81
N TRP A 523 22.46 13.04 28.25
CA TRP A 523 22.85 14.14 27.37
C TRP A 523 23.60 15.21 28.13
N ASP A 524 23.13 15.57 29.33
CA ASP A 524 23.78 16.54 30.20
C ASP A 524 25.14 16.03 30.74
N GLU A 525 25.30 14.70 30.91
CA GLU A 525 26.57 14.06 31.25
C GLU A 525 27.58 14.01 30.09
N ILE A 526 27.11 13.90 28.84
CA ILE A 526 27.97 13.82 27.64
C ILE A 526 28.23 15.20 27.02
N ALA A 527 27.37 16.19 27.30
CA ALA A 527 27.56 17.56 26.86
C ALA A 527 28.88 18.10 27.44
N PRO A 528 29.86 18.50 26.60
CA PRO A 528 31.10 19.06 27.10
C PRO A 528 30.78 20.30 27.93
N ALA A 529 31.43 20.44 29.08
CA ALA A 529 31.36 21.58 29.99
C ALA A 529 31.89 22.88 29.34
N ASN A 530 31.21 23.38 28.32
CA ASN A 530 31.50 24.62 27.63
C ASN A 530 30.39 25.65 27.87
N ILE A 531 30.01 25.85 29.14
CA ILE A 531 29.50 27.14 29.61
C ILE A 531 30.05 27.37 31.04
N ALA A 532 31.36 27.46 31.14
CA ALA A 532 32.04 28.01 32.31
C ALA A 532 33.00 29.12 31.87
N SER A 533 32.44 30.20 31.31
CA SER A 533 33.07 31.54 31.30
C SER A 533 32.15 32.53 30.59
N VAL A 534 31.22 33.15 31.34
CA VAL A 534 30.74 34.49 30.98
C VAL A 534 31.08 35.40 32.16
N PRO A 535 31.96 36.40 31.98
CA PRO A 535 32.31 37.33 33.06
C PRO A 535 31.11 38.24 33.39
N PRO A 536 31.01 38.79 34.62
CA PRO A 536 29.93 39.70 34.96
C PRO A 536 30.13 41.02 34.21
N ALA A 537 29.30 41.26 33.20
CA ALA A 537 29.29 42.51 32.46
C ALA A 537 28.52 43.58 33.24
N ASN A 538 29.31 44.52 33.78
CA ASN A 538 29.03 45.91 34.13
C ASN A 538 27.60 46.44 34.01
N THR A 539 27.14 46.93 35.16
CA THR A 539 26.26 48.09 35.38
C THR A 539 26.48 49.24 34.39
N THR A 540 25.38 49.79 33.84
CA THR A 540 25.16 51.23 33.53
C THR A 540 23.69 51.46 33.14
N PRO A 541 23.14 52.69 33.26
CA PRO A 541 21.87 52.93 33.96
C PRO A 541 20.64 53.03 33.05
N ALA A 542 19.48 52.81 33.69
CA ALA A 542 18.16 53.01 33.14
C ALA A 542 17.95 54.43 32.57
N ALA A 543 17.46 54.50 31.34
CA ALA A 543 16.84 55.69 30.79
C ALA A 543 15.41 55.83 31.33
N ALA A 544 15.09 57.05 31.74
CA ALA A 544 13.91 57.44 32.49
C ALA A 544 12.58 57.11 31.78
N GLY A 545 11.70 56.39 32.50
CA GLY A 545 10.28 56.32 32.21
C GLY A 545 9.54 57.45 32.92
N VAL A 546 8.83 58.24 32.13
CA VAL A 546 8.03 59.41 32.50
C VAL A 546 6.97 59.08 33.56
N VAL A 547 6.88 59.93 34.58
CA VAL A 547 5.84 59.94 35.61
C VAL A 547 4.66 60.77 35.11
N THR A 548 3.46 60.20 35.11
CA THR A 548 2.20 60.95 35.26
C THR A 548 1.49 60.46 36.51
N ALA A 549 1.10 61.44 37.34
CA ALA A 549 0.59 61.26 38.69
C ALA A 549 -0.89 60.85 38.73
N ALA A 550 -1.22 59.87 39.57
CA ALA A 550 -2.42 59.85 40.42
C ALA A 550 -2.40 58.64 41.37
N GLY A 551 -2.46 58.90 42.68
CA GLY A 551 -3.13 58.00 43.65
C GLY A 551 -2.29 57.02 44.48
N ALA A 552 -1.65 57.55 45.52
CA ALA A 552 -1.62 57.10 46.93
C ALA A 552 -1.35 55.61 47.34
N ASP A 553 -0.40 55.53 48.27
CA ASP A 553 -0.30 54.62 49.44
C ASP A 553 0.11 53.15 49.25
N ASN A 554 1.38 52.84 49.54
CA ASN A 554 1.75 52.07 50.74
C ASN A 554 3.27 52.05 50.99
N LEU A 555 3.62 52.26 52.27
CA LEU A 555 4.95 52.48 52.84
C LEU A 555 5.91 51.30 52.68
N LEU A 556 7.21 51.60 52.57
CA LEU A 556 8.32 50.64 52.67
C LEU A 556 8.74 50.43 54.13
N LEU A 557 8.96 49.16 54.52
CA LEU A 557 9.56 48.76 55.81
C LEU A 557 11.11 48.78 55.73
N PRO A 558 11.81 49.02 56.86
CA PRO A 558 13.22 49.39 56.86
C PRO A 558 14.18 48.20 56.70
N VAL A 559 15.28 48.45 56.00
CA VAL A 559 16.45 47.58 55.89
C VAL A 559 17.16 47.54 57.25
N THR A 560 16.90 46.52 58.06
CA THR A 560 17.83 45.98 59.09
C THR A 560 17.19 44.79 59.83
N ALA A 561 17.25 43.59 59.23
CA ALA A 561 17.13 42.34 59.98
C ALA A 561 17.90 41.22 59.27
N ARG A 562 18.77 40.53 60.01
CA ARG A 562 19.57 39.36 59.56
C ARG A 562 18.64 38.20 59.19
N ARG A 563 18.84 37.60 58.01
CA ARG A 563 18.15 36.39 57.56
C ARG A 563 18.70 35.15 58.30
N PRO A 564 17.86 34.31 58.94
CA PRO A 564 18.26 32.97 59.38
C PRO A 564 18.44 32.05 58.14
N ALA A 565 19.41 31.15 58.20
CA ALA A 565 19.62 30.12 57.19
C ALA A 565 18.47 29.10 57.25
N ASP A 566 17.79 28.90 56.12
CA ASP A 566 16.70 27.95 55.94
C ASP A 566 17.28 26.52 55.87
N ILE A 567 16.99 25.70 56.88
CA ILE A 567 17.17 24.25 56.82
C ILE A 567 15.90 23.71 56.17
N GLY A 568 16.04 23.18 54.95
CA GLY A 568 14.95 22.81 54.07
C GLY A 568 14.02 21.71 54.59
N SER A 569 13.05 22.08 55.43
CA SER A 569 11.90 21.24 55.75
C SER A 569 10.65 22.08 55.96
N THR A 570 9.84 22.23 54.90
CA THR A 570 8.42 22.60 55.02
C THR A 570 7.58 21.44 54.49
N PRO A 571 6.58 20.94 55.24
CA PRO A 571 5.76 19.82 54.81
C PRO A 571 4.77 20.26 53.73
N THR A 572 4.81 19.60 52.57
CA THR A 572 3.79 19.74 51.53
C THR A 572 2.57 18.92 51.94
N ILE A 573 1.51 19.58 52.41
CA ILE A 573 0.19 18.95 52.56
C ILE A 573 -0.46 18.97 51.17
N ILE A 574 -0.55 17.79 50.55
CA ILE A 574 -1.33 17.57 49.32
C ILE A 574 -2.67 16.97 49.76
N PRO A 575 -3.83 17.53 49.37
CA PRO A 575 -5.12 17.00 49.79
C PRO A 575 -5.38 15.63 49.15
N SER A 576 -6.13 14.78 49.86
CA SER A 576 -6.52 13.44 49.42
C SER A 576 -7.56 13.54 48.29
N ASP A 577 -7.37 12.80 47.20
CA ASP A 577 -8.23 12.79 46.01
C ASP A 577 -9.63 12.13 46.23
N GLN A 578 -10.07 11.94 47.48
CA GLN A 578 -11.31 11.21 47.79
C GLN A 578 -12.53 12.10 48.12
N ASP A 579 -12.37 13.42 48.26
CA ASP A 579 -13.47 14.30 48.66
C ASP A 579 -13.91 15.32 47.57
N VAL A 580 -13.34 15.26 46.36
CA VAL A 580 -13.51 16.31 45.33
C VAL A 580 -14.91 16.31 44.69
N ASP A 581 -15.61 15.19 44.65
CA ASP A 581 -16.94 15.11 44.04
C ASP A 581 -18.06 15.69 44.95
N ALA A 582 -17.78 15.93 46.24
CA ALA A 582 -18.77 16.43 47.20
C ALA A 582 -18.78 17.97 47.35
N GLU A 583 -17.69 18.67 47.02
CA GLU A 583 -17.61 20.15 47.13
C GLU A 583 -18.13 20.91 45.89
N ILE A 584 -18.47 20.21 44.80
CA ILE A 584 -18.96 20.84 43.56
C ILE A 584 -20.42 21.35 43.72
N ALA A 585 -21.14 20.97 44.77
CA ALA A 585 -22.55 21.31 44.95
C ALA A 585 -22.82 22.65 45.67
N GLU A 586 -21.83 23.30 46.29
CA GLU A 586 -22.06 24.52 47.09
C GLU A 586 -21.00 25.61 46.82
N THR A 587 -21.17 26.41 45.77
CA THR A 587 -20.92 27.89 45.78
C THR A 587 -21.11 28.50 44.38
N PRO A 588 -21.91 29.58 44.22
CA PRO A 588 -22.03 30.30 42.97
C PRO A 588 -20.98 31.43 42.84
N GLU A 589 -20.50 31.59 41.60
CA GLU A 589 -20.01 32.81 40.94
C GLU A 589 -19.24 33.86 41.77
N ASN A 590 -17.91 33.92 41.57
CA ASN A 590 -17.23 35.09 40.97
C ASN A 590 -15.70 35.02 41.14
N THR A 591 -15.01 35.65 40.19
CA THR A 591 -13.61 36.11 40.17
C THR A 591 -12.68 35.36 39.21
N ALA A 592 -12.50 35.99 38.04
CA ALA A 592 -11.46 35.69 37.06
C ALA A 592 -10.10 36.21 37.54
N THR A 593 -9.10 35.34 37.65
CA THR A 593 -7.68 35.50 37.22
C THR A 593 -6.79 34.43 37.87
N GLN A 594 -6.55 33.31 37.17
CA GLN A 594 -5.32 32.49 37.17
C GLN A 594 -5.57 31.20 36.35
N PRO A 595 -4.67 30.76 35.44
CA PRO A 595 -4.78 29.45 34.83
C PRO A 595 -4.33 28.38 35.83
N THR A 596 -5.29 27.70 36.46
CA THR A 596 -5.06 26.56 37.34
C THR A 596 -4.31 25.45 36.57
N ALA A 597 -3.37 24.76 37.23
CA ALA A 597 -2.50 23.72 36.63
C ALA A 597 -3.24 22.64 35.79
N GLN A 598 -4.55 22.45 36.01
CA GLN A 598 -5.42 21.55 35.24
C GLN A 598 -5.69 22.01 33.80
N THR A 599 -5.73 23.31 33.51
CA THR A 599 -5.92 23.80 32.12
C THR A 599 -4.68 23.54 31.28
N THR A 600 -3.49 23.56 31.90
CA THR A 600 -2.19 23.33 31.24
C THR A 600 -1.98 21.84 30.91
N THR A 601 -2.38 20.91 31.79
CA THR A 601 -2.24 19.46 31.55
C THR A 601 -3.18 18.94 30.46
N LEU A 602 -4.44 19.39 30.46
CA LEU A 602 -5.44 18.98 29.45
C LEU A 602 -5.10 19.54 28.07
N ASN A 603 -4.59 20.77 28.01
CA ASN A 603 -4.10 21.37 26.76
C ASN A 603 -2.82 20.69 26.25
N THR A 604 -1.94 20.23 27.13
CA THR A 604 -0.72 19.50 26.74
C THR A 604 -1.06 18.12 26.20
N ALA A 605 -1.93 17.37 26.88
CA ALA A 605 -2.40 16.06 26.41
C ALA A 605 -3.12 16.16 25.06
N ARG A 606 -3.97 17.19 24.87
CA ARG A 606 -4.64 17.45 23.59
C ARG A 606 -3.65 17.82 22.47
N ARG A 607 -2.58 18.57 22.76
CA ARG A 607 -1.50 18.89 21.79
C ARG A 607 -0.66 17.67 21.41
N GLU A 608 -0.31 16.82 22.37
CA GLU A 608 0.39 15.57 22.07
C GLU A 608 -0.48 14.62 21.25
N MET A 609 -1.78 14.54 21.57
CA MET A 609 -2.76 13.76 20.82
C MET A 609 -2.87 14.25 19.37
N SER A 610 -3.03 15.57 19.15
CA SER A 610 -3.10 16.12 17.79
C SER A 610 -1.77 15.94 17.01
N ALA A 611 -0.64 15.97 17.69
CA ALA A 611 0.67 15.69 17.09
C ALA A 611 0.80 14.23 16.63
N LEU A 612 0.21 13.26 17.33
CA LEU A 612 0.20 11.85 16.90
C LEU A 612 -0.69 11.64 15.69
N TYR A 613 -1.91 12.19 15.71
CA TYR A 613 -2.84 12.12 14.58
C TYR A 613 -2.21 12.71 13.31
N SER A 614 -1.64 13.91 13.42
CA SER A 614 -0.98 14.55 12.28
C SER A 614 0.20 13.76 11.76
N LYS A 615 1.07 13.20 12.63
CA LYS A 615 2.19 12.34 12.19
C LYS A 615 1.71 11.07 11.49
N PHE A 616 0.70 10.39 12.05
CA PHE A 616 0.15 9.17 11.48
C PHE A 616 -0.43 9.40 10.08
N TYR A 617 -1.33 10.39 9.94
CA TYR A 617 -1.96 10.68 8.65
C TYR A 617 -1.00 11.31 7.64
N PHE A 618 -0.02 12.12 8.08
CA PHE A 618 1.01 12.65 7.20
C PHE A 618 1.90 11.53 6.63
N LEU A 619 2.30 10.58 7.48
CA LEU A 619 3.07 9.41 7.03
C LEU A 619 2.24 8.53 6.09
N LEU A 620 0.96 8.30 6.40
CA LEU A 620 0.04 7.56 5.53
C LEU A 620 -0.09 8.24 4.16
N LEU A 621 -0.35 9.54 4.14
CA LEU A 621 -0.51 10.32 2.91
C LEU A 621 0.78 10.30 2.08
N GLY A 622 1.93 10.53 2.73
CA GLY A 622 3.24 10.44 2.08
C GLY A 622 3.52 9.06 1.49
N LEU A 623 3.13 7.99 2.18
CA LEU A 623 3.27 6.61 1.70
C LEU A 623 2.37 6.33 0.50
N VAL A 624 1.13 6.84 0.49
CA VAL A 624 0.22 6.72 -0.66
C VAL A 624 0.75 7.47 -1.87
N PHE A 625 1.17 8.73 -1.72
CA PHE A 625 1.76 9.50 -2.82
C PHE A 625 3.05 8.88 -3.34
N LEU A 626 3.93 8.41 -2.46
CA LEU A 626 5.16 7.72 -2.85
C LEU A 626 4.85 6.42 -3.59
N SER A 627 3.84 5.66 -3.16
CA SER A 627 3.43 4.42 -3.81
C SER A 627 2.78 4.67 -5.18
N LEU A 628 2.00 5.75 -5.31
CA LEU A 628 1.44 6.20 -6.59
C LEU A 628 2.56 6.65 -7.53
N HIS A 629 3.54 7.41 -7.04
CA HIS A 629 4.71 7.81 -7.83
C HIS A 629 5.60 6.61 -8.19
N ALA A 630 5.70 5.60 -7.33
CA ALA A 630 6.48 4.40 -7.61
C ALA A 630 5.91 3.55 -8.75
N THR A 631 4.65 3.75 -9.18
CA THR A 631 4.09 3.04 -10.34
C THR A 631 4.77 3.43 -11.65
N THR A 632 5.27 4.68 -11.74
CA THR A 632 5.98 5.22 -12.92
C THR A 632 7.45 4.82 -12.96
N TRP A 633 7.97 4.18 -11.90
CA TRP A 633 9.37 3.76 -11.83
C TRP A 633 9.66 2.56 -12.73
N PRO A 634 10.93 2.38 -13.16
CA PRO A 634 11.37 1.17 -13.82
C PRO A 634 11.07 -0.07 -12.98
N ILE A 635 10.73 -1.18 -13.65
CA ILE A 635 10.34 -2.45 -13.03
C ILE A 635 11.26 -2.89 -11.87
N PRO A 636 12.61 -2.89 -12.00
CA PRO A 636 13.45 -3.37 -10.90
C PRO A 636 13.33 -2.50 -9.65
N LEU A 637 13.27 -1.18 -9.83
CA LEU A 637 13.14 -0.24 -8.71
C LEU A 637 11.75 -0.34 -8.06
N ARG A 638 10.70 -0.44 -8.88
CA ARG A 638 9.32 -0.62 -8.42
C ARG A 638 9.12 -1.94 -7.70
N SER A 639 9.69 -3.03 -8.20
CA SER A 639 9.66 -4.34 -7.53
C SER A 639 10.43 -4.30 -6.21
N PHE A 640 11.61 -3.66 -6.18
CA PHE A 640 12.35 -3.47 -4.93
C PHE A 640 11.55 -2.66 -3.90
N TYR A 641 10.96 -1.54 -4.30
CA TYR A 641 10.09 -0.73 -3.44
C TYR A 641 8.88 -1.52 -2.92
N THR A 642 8.17 -2.21 -3.82
CA THR A 642 6.97 -3.00 -3.49
C THR A 642 7.31 -4.17 -2.54
N ASN A 643 8.41 -4.87 -2.79
CA ASN A 643 8.87 -5.94 -1.90
C ASN A 643 9.30 -5.38 -0.53
N THR A 644 9.96 -4.22 -0.51
CA THR A 644 10.41 -3.57 0.73
C THR A 644 9.23 -3.09 1.57
N ILE A 645 8.21 -2.47 0.96
CA ILE A 645 7.02 -2.00 1.68
C ILE A 645 6.18 -3.17 2.19
N CYS A 646 6.00 -4.24 1.40
CA CYS A 646 5.35 -5.48 1.84
C CYS A 646 6.12 -6.13 2.99
N SER A 647 7.45 -6.21 2.91
CA SER A 647 8.31 -6.76 3.98
C SER A 647 8.19 -5.95 5.27
N THR A 648 8.21 -4.62 5.16
CA THR A 648 8.09 -3.70 6.29
C THR A 648 6.72 -3.84 6.94
N TYR A 649 5.66 -3.87 6.14
CA TYR A 649 4.30 -4.08 6.63
C TYR A 649 4.16 -5.43 7.34
N LEU A 650 4.57 -6.53 6.71
CA LEU A 650 4.50 -7.90 7.26
C LEU A 650 5.42 -8.15 8.47
N SER A 651 6.26 -7.19 8.84
CA SER A 651 7.11 -7.23 10.04
C SER A 651 6.40 -6.66 11.29
N PHE A 652 5.07 -6.62 11.27
CA PHE A 652 4.26 -5.99 12.32
C PHE A 652 4.38 -6.65 13.71
N TRP A 653 4.89 -7.88 13.83
CA TRP A 653 5.14 -8.51 15.14
C TRP A 653 6.51 -8.19 15.75
N LEU A 654 7.49 -7.74 14.98
CA LEU A 654 8.82 -7.41 15.51
C LEU A 654 8.77 -6.40 16.67
N PRO A 655 7.97 -5.31 16.60
CA PRO A 655 7.90 -4.37 17.73
C PRO A 655 7.27 -4.99 18.98
N GLN A 656 6.41 -6.01 18.85
CA GLN A 656 5.86 -6.75 20.00
C GLN A 656 6.89 -7.69 20.60
N ILE A 657 7.65 -8.41 19.77
CA ILE A 657 8.76 -9.28 20.20
C ILE A 657 9.76 -8.47 21.03
N ASN A 658 10.13 -7.28 20.54
CA ASN A 658 11.03 -6.36 21.25
C ASN A 658 10.42 -5.84 22.57
N ARG A 659 9.11 -5.54 22.58
CA ARG A 659 8.43 -5.12 23.81
C ARG A 659 8.39 -6.23 24.87
N ASN A 660 8.15 -7.47 24.46
CA ASN A 660 8.17 -8.62 25.36
C ASN A 660 9.55 -8.81 26.01
N ILE A 661 10.64 -8.64 25.25
CA ILE A 661 12.03 -8.71 25.75
C ILE A 661 12.29 -7.62 26.80
N THR A 662 12.01 -6.36 26.43
CA THR A 662 12.31 -5.19 27.27
C THR A 662 11.54 -5.22 28.59
N ARG A 663 10.23 -5.46 28.55
CA ARG A 663 9.37 -5.51 29.74
C ARG A 663 9.33 -6.89 30.44
N ASN A 664 10.05 -7.89 29.93
CA ASN A 664 10.03 -9.27 30.45
C ASN A 664 8.62 -9.88 30.60
N CYS A 665 7.67 -9.48 29.76
CA CYS A 665 6.27 -9.88 29.91
C CYS A 665 5.97 -11.20 29.20
N ARG A 666 5.33 -12.13 29.91
CA ARG A 666 4.72 -13.33 29.33
C ARG A 666 3.28 -13.03 28.95
N ARG A 667 2.87 -13.42 27.74
CA ARG A 667 1.49 -13.30 27.21
C ARG A 667 0.93 -11.87 27.18
N ALA A 668 1.33 -11.10 26.16
CA ALA A 668 0.85 -9.73 25.94
C ALA A 668 -0.39 -9.62 25.04
N LEU A 669 -0.62 -10.61 24.17
CA LEU A 669 -1.68 -10.61 23.17
C LEU A 669 -2.40 -11.96 23.18
N ARG A 670 -3.68 -11.98 22.76
CA ARG A 670 -4.44 -13.24 22.62
C ARG A 670 -3.95 -14.01 21.39
N TRP A 671 -3.80 -15.33 21.51
CA TRP A 671 -3.41 -16.19 20.38
C TRP A 671 -4.39 -16.14 19.20
N GLU A 672 -5.69 -16.00 19.48
CA GLU A 672 -6.72 -15.75 18.46
C GLU A 672 -6.42 -14.48 17.65
N PHE A 673 -5.93 -13.42 18.31
CA PHE A 673 -5.55 -12.17 17.67
C PHE A 673 -4.24 -12.34 16.88
N VAL A 674 -3.23 -12.99 17.46
CA VAL A 674 -1.93 -13.19 16.80
C VAL A 674 -2.06 -14.04 15.54
N ILE A 675 -2.66 -15.22 15.63
CA ILE A 675 -2.83 -16.14 14.49
C ILE A 675 -3.82 -15.54 13.49
N GLY A 676 -4.95 -15.03 13.97
CA GLY A 676 -5.99 -14.47 13.12
C GLY A 676 -5.52 -13.26 12.31
N GLN A 677 -4.88 -12.28 12.94
CA GLN A 677 -4.32 -11.12 12.21
C GLN A 677 -3.21 -11.54 11.24
N SER A 678 -2.38 -12.53 11.60
CA SER A 678 -1.34 -13.05 10.71
C SER A 678 -1.93 -13.63 9.43
N ILE A 679 -2.95 -14.49 9.53
CA ILE A 679 -3.61 -15.12 8.38
C ILE A 679 -4.34 -14.06 7.54
N LEU A 680 -5.15 -13.21 8.19
CA LEU A 680 -6.00 -12.23 7.51
C LEU A 680 -5.21 -11.11 6.81
N ARG A 681 -4.04 -10.72 7.34
CA ARG A 681 -3.19 -9.69 6.71
C ARG A 681 -2.28 -10.26 5.63
N LEU A 682 -1.94 -11.54 5.72
CA LEU A 682 -1.15 -12.25 4.73
C LEU A 682 -1.99 -12.64 3.50
N SER A 683 -3.29 -12.91 3.66
CA SER A 683 -4.13 -13.42 2.57
C SER A 683 -4.19 -12.53 1.32
N PRO A 684 -4.31 -11.19 1.39
CA PRO A 684 -4.36 -10.38 0.18
C PRO A 684 -3.01 -10.30 -0.53
N ILE A 685 -1.90 -10.29 0.23
CA ILE A 685 -0.55 -10.26 -0.33
C ILE A 685 -0.25 -11.59 -1.03
N VAL A 686 -0.56 -12.71 -0.40
CA VAL A 686 -0.37 -14.04 -1.02
C VAL A 686 -1.21 -14.16 -2.29
N TYR A 687 -2.46 -13.69 -2.30
CA TYR A 687 -3.28 -13.64 -3.51
C TYR A 687 -2.57 -12.88 -4.64
N LEU A 688 -2.08 -11.67 -4.38
CA LEU A 688 -1.41 -10.84 -5.40
C LEU A 688 -0.10 -11.43 -5.94
N TYR A 689 0.60 -12.26 -5.17
CA TYR A 689 1.86 -12.87 -5.62
C TYR A 689 1.69 -14.26 -6.22
N THR A 690 0.62 -14.99 -5.90
CA THR A 690 0.46 -16.40 -6.32
C THR A 690 -0.57 -16.62 -7.41
N ALA A 691 -1.67 -15.86 -7.43
CA ALA A 691 -2.75 -16.16 -8.35
C ALA A 691 -2.39 -15.76 -9.81
N PRO A 692 -2.58 -16.68 -10.78
CA PRO A 692 -2.35 -16.38 -12.18
C PRO A 692 -3.49 -15.48 -12.70
N GLY A 693 -3.14 -14.36 -13.34
CA GLY A 693 -4.15 -13.43 -13.86
C GLY A 693 -4.88 -12.62 -12.77
N ASN A 694 -4.14 -12.18 -11.76
CA ASN A 694 -4.64 -11.29 -10.70
C ASN A 694 -5.35 -10.06 -11.25
N ILE A 695 -6.32 -9.53 -10.50
CA ILE A 695 -7.05 -8.31 -10.86
C ILE A 695 -6.10 -7.13 -11.06
N LEU A 696 -5.06 -7.00 -10.23
CA LEU A 696 -4.07 -5.92 -10.37
C LEU A 696 -2.92 -6.25 -11.32
N PHE A 697 -2.96 -7.40 -11.99
CA PHE A 697 -2.02 -7.75 -13.04
C PHE A 697 -0.54 -7.75 -12.62
N PHE A 698 -0.31 -7.91 -11.32
CA PHE A 698 1.00 -8.03 -10.70
C PHE A 698 1.73 -9.28 -11.22
N SER A 699 3.06 -9.19 -11.37
CA SER A 699 3.88 -10.32 -11.80
C SER A 699 3.82 -11.44 -10.78
N ASN A 700 3.58 -12.68 -11.24
CA ASN A 700 3.51 -13.85 -10.36
C ASN A 700 4.92 -14.23 -9.91
N ASP A 701 5.26 -13.93 -8.65
CA ASP A 701 6.51 -14.33 -8.01
C ASP A 701 6.18 -15.19 -6.78
N ARG A 702 6.02 -16.50 -7.04
CA ARG A 702 5.68 -17.48 -6.00
C ARG A 702 6.78 -17.60 -4.94
N ASN A 703 8.04 -17.37 -5.31
CA ASN A 703 9.17 -17.48 -4.39
C ASN A 703 9.08 -16.41 -3.31
N MET A 704 8.79 -15.15 -3.70
CA MET A 704 8.57 -14.07 -2.73
C MET A 704 7.34 -14.33 -1.84
N ALA A 705 6.27 -14.92 -2.38
CA ALA A 705 5.12 -15.31 -1.56
C ALA A 705 5.49 -16.31 -0.46
N TYR A 706 6.29 -17.34 -0.76
CA TYR A 706 6.76 -18.31 0.23
C TYR A 706 7.67 -17.65 1.27
N ILE A 707 8.53 -16.71 0.88
CA ILE A 707 9.37 -15.94 1.80
C ILE A 707 8.51 -15.14 2.78
N PHE A 708 7.46 -14.46 2.29
CA PHE A 708 6.54 -13.71 3.15
C PHE A 708 5.77 -14.61 4.12
N ILE A 709 5.29 -15.77 3.65
CA ILE A 709 4.63 -16.76 4.50
C ILE A 709 5.60 -17.23 5.60
N ALA A 710 6.81 -17.65 5.22
CA ALA A 710 7.83 -18.11 6.14
C ALA A 710 8.22 -17.01 7.15
N TRP A 711 8.34 -15.76 6.71
CA TRP A 711 8.71 -14.62 7.54
C TRP A 711 7.67 -14.29 8.61
N VAL A 712 6.38 -14.27 8.24
CA VAL A 712 5.30 -14.02 9.21
C VAL A 712 5.24 -15.14 10.24
N TRP A 713 5.31 -16.40 9.78
CA TRP A 713 5.28 -17.54 10.70
C TRP A 713 6.49 -17.57 11.62
N LEU A 714 7.70 -17.25 11.12
CA LEU A 714 8.89 -17.13 11.96
C LEU A 714 8.65 -16.15 13.12
N GLN A 715 8.04 -14.99 12.86
CA GLN A 715 7.70 -14.04 13.92
C GLN A 715 6.69 -14.62 14.94
N VAL A 716 5.68 -15.35 14.47
CA VAL A 716 4.68 -16.02 15.32
C VAL A 716 5.31 -17.12 16.18
N TRP A 717 6.22 -17.92 15.62
CA TRP A 717 6.99 -18.93 16.36
C TRP A 717 7.85 -18.30 17.44
N VAL A 718 8.52 -17.17 17.13
CA VAL A 718 9.30 -16.41 18.12
C VAL A 718 8.40 -15.92 19.25
N LEU A 719 7.23 -15.32 18.95
CA LEU A 719 6.27 -14.91 19.98
C LEU A 719 5.82 -16.09 20.86
N GLY A 720 5.60 -17.26 20.26
CA GLY A 720 5.22 -18.47 21.00
C GLY A 720 6.31 -18.98 21.92
N SER A 721 7.55 -18.96 21.43
CA SER A 721 8.70 -19.35 22.22
C SER A 721 8.95 -18.43 23.42
N GLN A 722 8.67 -17.12 23.29
CA GLN A 722 8.76 -16.15 24.39
C GLN A 722 7.75 -16.42 25.51
N GLU A 723 6.60 -17.03 25.21
CA GLU A 723 5.59 -17.38 26.21
C GLU A 723 5.97 -18.66 26.97
N ILE A 724 6.51 -19.66 26.28
CA ILE A 724 6.83 -20.98 26.85
C ILE A 724 8.14 -20.93 27.67
N ILE A 725 9.23 -20.46 27.04
CA ILE A 725 10.58 -20.50 27.62
C ILE A 725 10.85 -19.22 28.43
N GLY A 726 10.23 -18.12 28.03
CA GLY A 726 10.33 -16.81 28.65
C GLY A 726 10.91 -15.77 27.68
N PRO A 727 10.64 -14.47 27.84
CA PRO A 727 10.93 -13.48 26.78
C PRO A 727 12.40 -13.23 26.48
N ARG A 728 13.31 -13.54 27.42
CA ARG A 728 14.73 -13.20 27.36
C ARG A 728 15.65 -14.39 27.03
N PHE A 729 15.08 -15.55 26.69
CA PHE A 729 15.89 -16.76 26.52
C PHE A 729 16.88 -16.72 25.34
N PHE A 730 16.55 -15.95 24.29
CA PHE A 730 17.43 -15.70 23.15
C PHE A 730 18.32 -14.45 23.30
N VAL A 731 18.27 -13.77 24.46
CA VAL A 731 18.95 -12.48 24.64
C VAL A 731 20.19 -12.66 25.53
N PRO A 732 21.39 -12.28 25.05
CA PRO A 732 22.60 -12.29 25.87
C PRO A 732 22.46 -11.43 27.13
N LYS A 733 23.13 -11.84 28.22
CA LYS A 733 23.15 -11.08 29.47
C LYS A 733 23.73 -9.68 29.19
N GLY A 734 22.96 -8.63 29.51
CA GLY A 734 23.35 -7.22 29.32
C GLY A 734 22.67 -6.49 28.16
N TRP A 735 22.01 -7.19 27.23
CA TRP A 735 21.31 -6.55 26.09
C TRP A 735 19.89 -6.06 26.39
N ALA A 736 19.28 -6.58 27.47
CA ALA A 736 17.99 -6.14 27.96
C ALA A 736 18.14 -5.49 29.35
N PRO A 737 17.32 -4.47 29.69
CA PRO A 737 17.34 -3.86 31.02
C PRO A 737 17.18 -4.93 32.11
N PRO A 738 17.91 -4.85 33.24
CA PRO A 738 17.76 -5.83 34.32
C PRO A 738 16.30 -5.85 34.79
N ALA A 739 15.71 -7.05 34.91
CA ALA A 739 14.38 -7.19 35.49
C ALA A 739 14.51 -6.93 36.99
N TYR A 740 13.60 -6.11 37.55
CA TYR A 740 13.62 -5.82 38.97
C TYR A 740 13.24 -7.09 39.75
N ASP A 741 14.10 -7.49 40.68
CA ASP A 741 13.87 -8.66 41.53
C ASP A 741 12.97 -8.26 42.69
N TYR A 742 11.67 -8.56 42.56
CA TYR A 742 10.66 -8.32 43.60
C TYR A 742 10.86 -9.14 44.87
N HIS A 743 11.71 -10.16 44.82
CA HIS A 743 12.00 -11.01 45.96
C HIS A 743 13.47 -10.87 46.34
N PRO A 744 13.99 -9.70 46.76
CA PRO A 744 15.39 -9.60 47.13
C PRO A 744 15.67 -10.45 48.39
N ILE A 745 16.86 -11.07 48.44
CA ILE A 745 17.34 -11.75 49.64
C ILE A 745 17.91 -10.67 50.57
N LEU A 746 17.23 -10.40 51.68
CA LEU A 746 17.72 -9.44 52.67
C LEU A 746 18.82 -10.09 53.51
N ARG A 747 20.03 -9.53 53.43
CA ARG A 747 21.16 -9.88 54.30
C ARG A 747 21.27 -8.86 55.43
N GLY A 748 21.72 -9.29 56.61
CA GLY A 748 21.92 -8.42 57.77
C GLY A 748 22.94 -7.29 57.54
N GLU A 749 23.00 -6.34 58.49
CA GLU A 749 23.56 -4.97 58.45
C GLU A 749 24.98 -4.72 57.87
N ASP A 750 25.73 -5.72 57.41
CA ASP A 750 27.16 -5.55 57.07
C ASP A 750 27.50 -5.48 55.57
N ASP A 751 26.53 -5.63 54.66
CA ASP A 751 26.77 -5.59 53.20
C ASP A 751 26.08 -4.36 52.54
N GLU A 752 26.58 -3.15 52.80
CA GLU A 752 26.14 -1.91 52.12
C GLU A 752 26.49 -1.87 50.62
N GLU A 753 27.34 -2.78 50.14
CA GLU A 753 27.84 -2.83 48.76
C GLU A 753 26.88 -3.54 47.76
N SER A 754 25.84 -4.23 48.23
CA SER A 754 24.89 -4.96 47.37
C SER A 754 23.58 -4.23 47.09
N GLY A 755 23.51 -2.90 47.15
CA GLY A 755 22.33 -2.10 46.73
C GLY A 755 21.00 -2.36 47.48
N SER A 756 20.95 -3.35 48.37
CA SER A 756 19.84 -3.73 49.23
C SER A 756 19.85 -2.88 50.48
N THR A 757 19.64 -1.57 50.30
CA THR A 757 19.37 -0.67 51.42
C THR A 757 18.03 -1.06 52.05
N MET A 758 18.02 -1.22 53.37
CA MET A 758 16.92 -1.74 54.19
C MET A 758 15.53 -1.22 53.78
N PRO A 759 14.47 -2.05 53.84
CA PRO A 759 13.10 -1.62 53.56
C PRO A 759 12.67 -0.44 54.45
N ILE A 760 11.83 0.45 53.92
CA ILE A 760 11.31 1.59 54.70
C ILE A 760 10.44 1.05 55.83
N GLY A 761 10.67 1.50 57.07
CA GLY A 761 10.02 0.98 58.29
C GLY A 761 10.88 0.01 59.11
N PHE A 762 12.11 -0.30 58.69
CA PHE A 762 13.05 -1.18 59.41
C PHE A 762 13.26 -0.76 60.89
N THR A 763 13.29 0.54 61.19
CA THR A 763 13.45 1.07 62.55
C THR A 763 12.17 1.03 63.40
N GLN A 764 10.99 0.99 62.77
CA GLN A 764 9.70 0.83 63.48
C GLN A 764 9.40 -0.65 63.79
N ALA A 765 9.76 -1.57 62.89
CA ALA A 765 9.53 -3.01 63.08
C ALA A 765 10.33 -3.62 64.25
N THR A 766 11.43 -2.98 64.68
CA THR A 766 12.18 -3.38 65.87
C THR A 766 11.55 -2.92 67.19
N SER A 767 10.46 -2.14 67.17
CA SER A 767 9.88 -1.50 68.37
C SER A 767 8.57 -2.10 68.89
N SER A 768 7.96 -3.09 68.22
CA SER A 768 6.71 -3.71 68.68
C SER A 768 6.93 -5.00 69.49
N SER A 769 7.43 -4.86 70.72
CA SER A 769 7.07 -5.81 71.78
C SER A 769 5.84 -5.26 72.50
N PRO A 770 4.69 -5.94 72.53
CA PRO A 770 3.52 -5.45 73.24
C PRO A 770 3.77 -5.54 74.75
N ALA A 771 3.90 -4.38 75.39
CA ALA A 771 3.85 -4.24 76.84
C ALA A 771 2.40 -4.44 77.30
N HIS A 772 2.12 -5.59 77.94
CA HIS A 772 0.90 -5.78 78.73
C HIS A 772 1.19 -5.45 80.20
N PRO A 773 0.32 -4.70 80.92
CA PRO A 773 0.60 -4.23 82.28
C PRO A 773 0.23 -5.25 83.38
N THR A 774 1.19 -5.43 84.31
CA THR A 774 1.07 -5.74 85.77
C THR A 774 0.16 -6.86 86.29
N SER A 775 0.76 -7.90 86.90
CA SER A 775 0.77 -8.16 88.37
C SER A 775 1.67 -9.36 88.74
N PRO A 776 2.22 -9.45 89.98
CA PRO A 776 3.47 -10.17 90.26
C PRO A 776 3.28 -11.52 90.98
N SER A 777 4.15 -12.51 90.73
CA SER A 777 4.86 -13.29 91.77
C SER A 777 5.68 -14.48 91.23
N VAL A 778 6.94 -14.52 91.69
CA VAL A 778 7.80 -15.68 92.00
C VAL A 778 8.45 -16.50 90.85
N GLN A 779 9.78 -16.37 90.80
CA GLN A 779 10.82 -17.13 90.07
C GLN A 779 10.84 -18.64 90.43
N PRO A 780 11.53 -19.58 89.70
CA PRO A 780 12.84 -19.36 89.08
C PRO A 780 13.18 -20.03 87.71
N ARG A 781 13.95 -19.25 86.93
CA ARG A 781 15.14 -19.62 86.13
C ARG A 781 15.29 -21.08 85.70
N THR A 782 15.04 -21.33 84.41
CA THR A 782 15.84 -22.28 83.62
C THR A 782 16.38 -21.53 82.40
N GLY A 783 17.70 -21.60 82.21
CA GLY A 783 18.40 -20.94 81.12
C GLY A 783 18.04 -21.61 79.80
N SER A 784 17.31 -20.89 78.95
CA SER A 784 17.30 -21.14 77.51
C SER A 784 17.91 -19.92 76.84
N SER A 785 19.01 -20.12 76.11
CA SER A 785 19.53 -19.13 75.18
C SER A 785 18.42 -18.79 74.19
N GLN A 786 17.77 -17.63 74.37
CA GLN A 786 16.79 -17.13 73.42
C GLN A 786 17.50 -16.86 72.08
N VAL A 787 17.37 -17.81 71.16
CA VAL A 787 17.64 -17.60 69.75
C VAL A 787 16.66 -16.53 69.28
N ARG A 788 17.15 -15.31 69.04
CA ARG A 788 16.36 -14.22 68.48
C ARG A 788 15.77 -14.68 67.13
N PRO A 789 14.45 -14.52 66.90
CA PRO A 789 13.85 -14.96 65.65
C PRO A 789 14.48 -14.22 64.47
N ASN A 790 14.83 -14.97 63.44
CA ASN A 790 15.51 -14.48 62.23
C ASN A 790 14.53 -13.84 61.23
N THR A 791 13.43 -13.25 61.73
CA THR A 791 12.28 -12.74 60.97
C THR A 791 11.85 -11.36 61.48
N ILE A 792 11.55 -10.44 60.56
CA ILE A 792 11.00 -9.11 60.85
C ILE A 792 9.54 -9.03 60.40
N MET A 793 8.68 -8.40 61.19
CA MET A 793 7.27 -8.19 60.87
C MET A 793 7.05 -6.86 60.16
N TYR A 794 6.28 -6.88 59.07
CA TYR A 794 5.83 -5.70 58.33
C TYR A 794 4.31 -5.76 58.13
N ASP A 795 3.61 -4.63 58.12
CA ASP A 795 2.17 -4.60 57.91
C ASP A 795 1.84 -4.45 56.42
N CYS A 796 1.03 -5.36 55.87
CA CYS A 796 0.60 -5.27 54.47
C CYS A 796 -0.51 -4.22 54.31
N ALA A 797 -0.23 -3.07 53.68
CA ALA A 797 -1.25 -2.03 53.48
C ALA A 797 -2.44 -2.44 52.56
N ILE A 798 -2.37 -3.59 51.86
CA ILE A 798 -3.45 -4.06 50.98
C ILE A 798 -4.48 -4.90 51.76
N CYS A 799 -4.02 -5.82 52.60
CA CYS A 799 -4.89 -6.75 53.34
C CYS A 799 -4.89 -6.52 54.86
N THR A 800 -4.10 -5.56 55.35
CA THR A 800 -3.97 -5.19 56.78
C THR A 800 -3.49 -6.31 57.70
N GLU A 801 -2.90 -7.37 57.14
CA GLU A 801 -2.31 -8.49 57.89
C GLU A 801 -0.77 -8.41 57.92
N ASN A 802 -0.17 -9.01 58.95
CA ASN A 802 1.27 -8.98 59.21
C ASN A 802 2.04 -9.96 58.29
N ILE A 803 3.15 -9.50 57.74
CA ILE A 803 4.07 -10.22 56.86
C ILE A 803 5.36 -10.51 57.63
N HIS A 804 5.78 -11.78 57.68
CA HIS A 804 7.06 -12.16 58.28
C HIS A 804 8.14 -12.29 57.20
N VAL A 805 9.15 -11.40 57.22
CA VAL A 805 10.27 -11.38 56.27
C VAL A 805 11.53 -11.97 56.92
N PRO A 806 12.07 -13.10 56.44
CA PRO A 806 13.28 -13.71 56.99
C PRO A 806 14.55 -12.93 56.58
N ILE A 807 15.50 -12.79 57.51
CA ILE A 807 16.82 -12.16 57.28
C ILE A 807 17.92 -13.20 57.35
N VAL A 808 18.80 -13.23 56.35
CA VAL A 808 19.97 -14.11 56.34
C VAL A 808 21.16 -13.36 56.94
N ARG A 809 21.61 -13.73 58.14
CA ARG A 809 22.88 -13.23 58.71
C ARG A 809 24.06 -14.06 58.19
N LYS A 810 25.15 -13.39 57.84
CA LYS A 810 26.43 -14.02 57.51
C LYS A 810 27.08 -14.41 58.83
N VAL A 811 27.24 -15.71 59.09
CA VAL A 811 28.02 -16.19 60.24
C VAL A 811 29.49 -15.95 59.90
N GLY A 812 30.17 -15.08 60.65
CA GLY A 812 31.61 -14.85 60.51
C GLY A 812 32.39 -16.15 60.75
N LEU A 813 33.44 -16.39 59.95
CA LEU A 813 34.38 -17.47 60.20
C LEU A 813 35.01 -17.28 61.58
N GLY A 814 34.55 -18.07 62.55
CA GLY A 814 35.10 -18.17 63.89
C GLY A 814 34.63 -19.48 64.51
N ASP A 815 35.44 -20.52 64.31
CA ASP A 815 35.57 -21.79 65.03
C ASP A 815 34.32 -22.64 65.35
N GLY A 816 34.35 -23.88 64.84
CA GLY A 816 33.69 -25.03 65.48
C GLY A 816 32.33 -25.48 64.92
N GLU A 817 32.39 -26.39 63.94
CA GLU A 817 31.56 -27.60 63.88
C GLU A 817 30.02 -27.48 64.04
N SER A 818 29.31 -27.15 62.94
CA SER A 818 27.94 -27.64 62.69
C SER A 818 27.56 -27.53 61.19
N GLN A 819 28.14 -28.41 60.36
CA GLN A 819 27.90 -28.45 58.90
C GLN A 819 26.50 -28.96 58.45
N GLY A 820 25.54 -29.14 59.36
CA GLY A 820 24.22 -29.71 59.03
C GLY A 820 23.05 -28.73 58.91
N SER A 821 23.12 -27.54 59.50
CA SER A 821 21.95 -26.65 59.69
C SER A 821 21.87 -25.47 58.70
N THR A 822 22.96 -25.16 58.00
CA THR A 822 23.04 -24.03 57.05
C THR A 822 22.34 -24.29 55.72
N SER A 823 22.29 -25.54 55.24
CA SER A 823 21.58 -25.90 54.01
C SER A 823 20.05 -25.88 54.19
N VAL A 824 19.56 -26.26 55.36
CA VAL A 824 18.12 -26.24 55.71
C VAL A 824 17.63 -24.81 55.95
N ALA A 825 18.43 -23.96 56.61
CA ALA A 825 18.09 -22.54 56.80
C ALA A 825 18.11 -21.73 55.49
N LEU A 826 19.07 -22.01 54.60
CA LEU A 826 19.11 -21.37 53.27
C LEU A 826 17.98 -21.87 52.37
N SER A 827 17.67 -23.17 52.38
CA SER A 827 16.56 -23.72 51.59
C SER A 827 15.20 -23.23 52.09
N THR A 828 14.96 -23.21 53.40
CA THR A 828 13.73 -22.61 53.98
C THR A 828 13.64 -21.11 53.67
N ALA A 829 14.72 -20.33 53.81
CA ALA A 829 14.74 -18.92 53.39
C ALA A 829 14.45 -18.73 51.89
N LEU A 830 14.92 -19.65 51.02
CA LEU A 830 14.63 -19.63 49.58
C LEU A 830 13.17 -20.01 49.25
N PHE A 831 12.53 -20.87 50.05
CA PHE A 831 11.11 -21.20 49.90
C PHE A 831 10.19 -20.09 50.44
N THR A 832 10.55 -19.46 51.57
CA THR A 832 9.80 -18.33 52.16
C THR A 832 10.01 -17.01 51.41
N ARG A 833 11.07 -16.89 50.61
CA ARG A 833 11.38 -15.75 49.73
C ARG A 833 10.22 -15.37 48.79
N ARG A 834 9.37 -16.32 48.39
CA ARG A 834 8.22 -16.08 47.50
C ARG A 834 6.95 -15.64 48.23
N ALA A 835 6.95 -15.52 49.57
CA ALA A 835 5.77 -15.13 50.34
C ALA A 835 5.56 -13.60 50.43
N TYR A 836 6.64 -12.82 50.26
CA TYR A 836 6.63 -11.37 50.30
C TYR A 836 7.26 -10.77 49.03
N MET A 837 6.86 -9.56 48.66
CA MET A 837 7.44 -8.78 47.58
C MET A 837 7.85 -7.40 48.08
N ILE A 838 9.00 -6.92 47.62
CA ILE A 838 9.53 -5.59 47.95
C ILE A 838 9.56 -4.74 46.69
N THR A 839 8.86 -3.60 46.70
CA THR A 839 8.83 -2.67 45.56
C THR A 839 10.14 -1.88 45.44
N PRO A 840 10.45 -1.25 44.28
CA PRO A 840 11.63 -0.39 44.14
C PRO A 840 11.64 0.81 45.09
N CYS A 841 10.45 1.28 45.47
CA CYS A 841 10.25 2.27 46.52
C CYS A 841 10.35 1.69 47.94
N LYS A 842 10.81 0.44 48.09
CA LYS A 842 11.13 -0.25 49.35
C LYS A 842 9.94 -0.53 50.29
N HIS A 843 8.72 -0.58 49.75
CA HIS A 843 7.53 -1.01 50.49
C HIS A 843 7.35 -2.53 50.37
N VAL A 844 6.90 -3.17 51.45
CA VAL A 844 6.77 -4.62 51.57
C VAL A 844 5.30 -5.03 51.54
N PHE A 845 4.95 -6.06 50.76
CA PHE A 845 3.59 -6.59 50.62
C PHE A 845 3.59 -8.11 50.55
N HIS A 846 2.46 -8.76 50.84
CA HIS A 846 2.24 -10.16 50.50
C HIS A 846 2.32 -10.34 48.97
N SER A 847 2.95 -11.42 48.51
CA SER A 847 3.07 -11.69 47.08
C SER A 847 1.71 -11.74 46.37
N GLY A 848 0.72 -12.44 46.97
CA GLY A 848 -0.63 -12.53 46.41
C GLY A 848 -1.37 -11.18 46.36
N CYS A 849 -1.15 -10.33 47.37
CA CYS A 849 -1.78 -9.01 47.43
C CYS A 849 -1.20 -8.06 46.39
N LEU A 850 0.13 -7.99 46.29
CA LEU A 850 0.79 -7.11 45.33
C LEU A 850 0.61 -7.62 43.89
N GLU A 851 0.66 -8.93 43.65
CA GLU A 851 0.36 -9.50 42.33
C GLU A 851 -1.07 -9.16 41.91
N GLY A 852 -2.05 -9.33 42.82
CA GLY A 852 -3.44 -8.92 42.60
C GLY A 852 -3.55 -7.43 42.26
N TRP A 853 -2.91 -6.56 43.04
CA TRP A 853 -2.90 -5.12 42.82
C TRP A 853 -2.26 -4.73 41.48
N MET A 854 -1.11 -5.31 41.13
CA MET A 854 -0.39 -5.06 39.89
C MET A 854 -1.16 -5.47 38.62
N ARG A 855 -2.14 -6.38 38.74
CA ARG A 855 -3.09 -6.68 37.65
C ARG A 855 -4.05 -5.52 37.37
N TYR A 856 -4.33 -4.67 38.34
CA TYR A 856 -5.20 -3.50 38.17
C TYR A 856 -4.41 -2.21 37.97
N ARG A 857 -3.35 -1.96 38.75
CA ARG A 857 -2.52 -0.74 38.69
C ARG A 857 -1.03 -1.05 38.94
N LEU A 858 -0.16 -0.53 38.07
CA LEU A 858 1.31 -0.63 38.22
C LEU A 858 1.87 0.54 39.04
N GLN A 859 1.28 0.80 40.20
CA GLN A 859 1.69 1.85 41.14
C GLN A 859 1.72 1.28 42.56
N CYS A 860 2.67 1.73 43.37
CA CYS A 860 2.76 1.30 44.76
C CYS A 860 1.51 1.75 45.53
N PRO A 861 0.82 0.87 46.28
CA PRO A 861 -0.34 1.24 47.09
C PRO A 861 -0.05 2.33 48.13
N ILE A 862 1.19 2.42 48.62
CA ILE A 862 1.58 3.34 49.69
C ILE A 862 2.03 4.69 49.12
N CYS A 863 3.07 4.71 48.29
CA CYS A 863 3.64 5.97 47.79
C CYS A 863 3.27 6.34 46.35
N ARG A 864 2.44 5.52 45.67
CA ARG A 864 2.02 5.71 44.26
C ARG A 864 3.15 5.74 43.23
N GLU A 865 4.38 5.41 43.62
CA GLU A 865 5.53 5.27 42.72
C GLU A 865 5.28 4.16 41.68
N ASN A 866 5.73 4.35 40.44
CA ASN A 866 5.49 3.39 39.37
C ASN A 866 6.25 2.08 39.61
N LEU A 867 5.56 0.96 39.42
CA LEU A 867 6.14 -0.37 39.63
C LEU A 867 6.57 -1.02 38.30
N PRO A 868 7.79 -1.59 38.22
CA PRO A 868 8.18 -2.48 37.14
C PRO A 868 7.19 -3.64 36.94
N PRO A 869 6.92 -4.12 35.73
CA PRO A 869 6.07 -5.30 35.55
C PRO A 869 6.74 -6.55 36.11
N LEU A 870 5.92 -7.54 36.50
CA LEU A 870 6.35 -8.87 36.97
C LEU A 870 6.97 -9.73 35.88
#